data_AF-A0A0N8W860-F1
#
_entry.id   AF-A0A0N8W860-F1
#
_cell.length_a   1.000
_cell.length_b   1.000
_cell.length_c   1.000
_cell.angle_alpha   90.00
_cell.angle_beta   90.00
_cell.angle_gamma   90.00
#
_symmetry.space_group_name_H-M   'P 1'
#
loop_
_entity.id
_entity.type
_entity.pdbx_description
1 polymer ?
#
loop_
_entity_poly.entity_id
_entity_poly.type
_entity_poly.pdbx_seq_one_letter_code
_entity_poly.pdbx_strand_id
1 'polypeptide(L)'
;MQDVEKDSFLGKAELLKMLDEIQGEFSYDGTAYHLPVTYAITGSAIHTGDEARTAYENTGGNPLVAAECITSFEQAKHGKEEDPYTGFIVDSVLRKLGYSLVDGSILGLALLAGTPPRPDTAAAICRELQEKYILTFLAGDVISSLVESGVKVGAEYRLVPLGKKPLMGIHFIDIIARVAMMFGGVAPGDTDRLLRYAQERARAFVIVFSGLDEPEIEVYDAFGLLGIPILSVDGYEGREWVQVEAGDAVGTGLDLKGIKVTVTAIPIPMACSPAFEGKSIRKEEMFVEFGGGRSPAFELLRSRPAEEVTDGKVTVIGPEIEDIREGSAVPLAIIVDVYGKTMKKDYEPVLERRIHNFVNYGEGTWHVAQRDLVWVRISKEAVAHGVRIEHLGELIAAKFRIDFPDLLDAVQVTLITDEKKVLEAKGEAGLIYEERDERIRGMKDTDVDTFYSCTLCQTFAPNHVCIITPERPALCGAITWLDGKIAYEISPSGANQPVLKGDMIDEVRGEFEGVNRFVKKASHGEVDRCSLYSILEHPMTCCGCFECIAVMVPEVNGFLIVNREYTGDTPSGMTFSTLAGTIGGGAQTPGFAGISKGYILSDRFLQAEGGIERLVWMPSLLKEELHDRLVQKLKEGGIESLFDKIADEEKAVALEDLIEYLARVDHPALEMHPLI
;
A
#
# COMPACT_ATOMS: atom_id res chain seq x y z
N MET A 1 -30.78 27.73 25.99
CA MET A 1 -31.83 26.69 26.05
C MET A 1 -33.15 27.11 25.38
N GLN A 2 -33.59 28.38 25.42
CA GLN A 2 -34.81 28.83 24.69
C GLN A 2 -34.58 29.19 23.21
N ASP A 3 -33.35 29.52 22.79
CA ASP A 3 -33.04 29.82 21.39
C ASP A 3 -32.77 28.56 20.54
N VAL A 4 -32.12 27.53 21.11
CA VAL A 4 -31.80 26.26 20.42
C VAL A 4 -33.05 25.50 19.92
N GLU A 5 -34.18 25.59 20.62
CA GLU A 5 -35.45 24.98 20.15
C GLU A 5 -36.09 25.76 18.99
N LYS A 6 -35.86 27.08 18.91
CA LYS A 6 -36.32 27.90 17.79
C LYS A 6 -35.45 27.72 16.55
N ASP A 7 -34.14 27.61 16.73
CA ASP A 7 -33.17 27.50 15.63
C ASP A 7 -33.28 26.15 14.91
N SER A 8 -33.56 25.05 15.63
CA SER A 8 -33.83 23.73 15.02
C SER A 8 -35.11 23.70 14.16
N PHE A 9 -36.09 24.57 14.44
CA PHE A 9 -37.29 24.70 13.60
C PHE A 9 -37.00 25.50 12.31
N LEU A 10 -36.05 26.45 12.35
CA LEU A 10 -35.66 27.26 11.20
C LEU A 10 -34.79 26.47 10.21
N GLY A 11 -33.80 25.71 10.69
CA GLY A 11 -32.93 24.88 9.85
C GLY A 11 -33.69 23.83 9.03
N LYS A 12 -34.64 23.11 9.65
CA LYS A 12 -35.50 22.14 8.94
C LYS A 12 -36.44 22.79 7.92
N ALA A 13 -36.91 24.01 8.19
CA ALA A 13 -37.78 24.73 7.27
C ALA A 13 -37.00 25.20 6.02
N GLU A 14 -35.78 25.69 6.19
CA GLU A 14 -34.92 26.05 5.06
C GLU A 14 -34.45 24.81 4.27
N LEU A 15 -34.13 23.69 4.93
CA LEU A 15 -33.86 22.42 4.24
C LEU A 15 -35.04 21.94 3.39
N LEU A 16 -36.27 22.06 3.89
CA LEU A 16 -37.47 21.73 3.12
C LEU A 16 -37.63 22.65 1.90
N LYS A 17 -37.39 23.95 2.07
CA LYS A 17 -37.44 24.92 0.96
C LYS A 17 -36.37 24.63 -0.09
N MET A 18 -35.17 24.24 0.30
CA MET A 18 -34.12 23.80 -0.63
C MET A 18 -34.52 22.51 -1.37
N LEU A 19 -35.17 21.56 -0.69
CA LEU A 19 -35.73 20.36 -1.32
C LEU A 19 -36.84 20.69 -2.33
N ASP A 20 -37.66 21.72 -2.06
CA ASP A 20 -38.71 22.17 -2.98
C ASP A 20 -38.15 22.76 -4.29
N GLU A 21 -36.90 23.22 -4.28
CA GLU A 21 -36.20 23.74 -5.47
C GLU A 21 -35.63 22.64 -6.37
N ILE A 22 -35.58 21.38 -5.91
CA ILE A 22 -35.08 20.25 -6.71
C ILE A 22 -36.00 19.97 -7.89
N GLN A 23 -35.41 19.99 -9.09
CA GLN A 23 -36.08 19.71 -10.35
C GLN A 23 -35.28 18.71 -11.19
N GLY A 24 -35.98 17.83 -11.90
CA GLY A 24 -35.34 16.82 -12.75
C GLY A 24 -34.81 15.61 -11.99
N GLU A 25 -33.93 14.87 -12.65
CA GLU A 25 -33.32 13.64 -12.13
C GLU A 25 -31.90 13.90 -11.61
N PHE A 26 -31.49 13.18 -10.56
CA PHE A 26 -30.16 13.25 -9.97
C PHE A 26 -29.71 11.91 -9.39
N SER A 27 -28.39 11.71 -9.37
CA SER A 27 -27.75 10.52 -8.81
C SER A 27 -26.27 10.77 -8.60
N TYR A 28 -25.63 9.92 -7.81
CA TYR A 28 -24.17 9.82 -7.80
C TYR A 28 -23.67 8.80 -8.83
N ASP A 29 -22.61 9.15 -9.54
CA ASP A 29 -21.93 8.23 -10.44
C ASP A 29 -21.02 7.27 -9.65
N GLY A 30 -20.83 6.06 -10.17
CA GLY A 30 -19.85 5.11 -9.63
C GLY A 30 -20.22 4.49 -8.28
N THR A 31 -21.51 4.44 -7.93
CA THR A 31 -22.01 3.73 -6.74
C THR A 31 -23.15 2.78 -7.07
N ALA A 32 -23.18 1.62 -6.40
CA ALA A 32 -24.29 0.68 -6.45
C ALA A 32 -25.37 0.98 -5.39
N TYR A 33 -25.18 2.03 -4.58
CA TYR A 33 -26.01 2.35 -3.43
C TYR A 33 -26.89 3.60 -3.63
N HIS A 34 -27.15 4.00 -4.88
CA HIS A 34 -27.97 5.16 -5.25
C HIS A 34 -27.50 6.44 -4.53
N LEU A 35 -28.34 7.01 -3.66
CA LEU A 35 -27.99 8.03 -2.67
C LEU A 35 -27.76 7.30 -1.34
N PRO A 36 -26.51 6.99 -0.95
CA PRO A 36 -26.27 5.95 0.05
C PRO A 36 -26.82 6.22 1.45
N VAL A 37 -26.86 7.47 1.91
CA VAL A 37 -27.43 7.82 3.22
C VAL A 37 -28.95 7.61 3.20
N THR A 38 -29.60 8.15 2.18
CA THR A 38 -31.04 8.07 1.95
C THR A 38 -31.47 6.63 1.69
N TYR A 39 -30.70 5.87 0.91
CA TYR A 39 -30.94 4.46 0.64
C TYR A 39 -30.77 3.60 1.89
N ALA A 40 -29.76 3.88 2.72
CA ALA A 40 -29.56 3.18 3.98
C ALA A 40 -30.70 3.46 4.98
N ILE A 41 -31.24 4.68 5.01
CA ILE A 41 -32.35 5.06 5.92
C ILE A 41 -33.71 4.57 5.40
N THR A 42 -33.99 4.72 4.11
CA THR A 42 -35.33 4.52 3.54
C THR A 42 -35.51 3.18 2.82
N GLY A 43 -34.41 2.52 2.44
CA GLY A 43 -34.42 1.34 1.57
C GLY A 43 -34.85 1.63 0.13
N SER A 44 -35.06 2.89 -0.24
CA SER A 44 -35.63 3.31 -1.52
C SER A 44 -34.60 4.04 -2.38
N ALA A 45 -34.53 3.68 -3.65
CA ALA A 45 -33.73 4.40 -4.63
C ALA A 45 -34.43 5.70 -5.02
N ILE A 46 -33.83 6.84 -4.71
CA ILE A 46 -34.38 8.17 -4.92
C ILE A 46 -33.64 8.83 -6.08
N HIS A 47 -34.38 9.33 -7.05
CA HIS A 47 -33.83 9.93 -8.27
C HIS A 47 -34.48 11.25 -8.66
N THR A 48 -35.62 11.60 -8.08
CA THR A 48 -36.39 12.82 -8.43
C THR A 48 -36.74 13.68 -7.22
N GLY A 49 -37.06 14.96 -7.47
CA GLY A 49 -37.48 15.88 -6.40
C GLY A 49 -38.74 15.43 -5.65
N ASP A 50 -39.71 14.81 -6.33
CA ASP A 50 -40.93 14.28 -5.69
C ASP A 50 -40.62 13.10 -4.76
N GLU A 51 -39.73 12.20 -5.19
CA GLU A 51 -39.26 11.08 -4.38
C GLU A 51 -38.46 11.58 -3.17
N ALA A 52 -37.62 12.61 -3.34
CA ALA A 52 -36.86 13.23 -2.26
C ALA A 52 -37.75 13.86 -1.18
N ARG A 53 -38.78 14.62 -1.59
CA ARG A 53 -39.79 15.18 -0.66
C ARG A 53 -40.52 14.08 0.09
N THR A 54 -40.98 13.06 -0.63
CA THR A 54 -41.68 11.90 -0.05
C THR A 54 -40.79 11.16 0.96
N ALA A 55 -39.52 10.95 0.63
CA ALA A 55 -38.54 10.33 1.53
C ALA A 55 -38.26 11.18 2.78
N TYR A 56 -38.12 12.50 2.62
CA TYR A 56 -37.95 13.43 3.74
C TYR A 56 -39.16 13.42 4.67
N GLU A 57 -40.38 13.48 4.15
CA GLU A 57 -41.62 13.41 4.94
C GLU A 57 -41.77 12.07 5.66
N ASN A 58 -41.56 10.96 4.96
CA ASN A 58 -41.70 9.61 5.52
C ASN A 58 -40.68 9.30 6.63
N THR A 59 -39.54 10.00 6.63
CA THR A 59 -38.52 9.88 7.68
C THR A 59 -38.70 10.90 8.82
N GLY A 60 -39.82 11.62 8.85
CA GLY A 60 -40.13 12.61 9.88
C GLY A 60 -39.31 13.89 9.75
N GLY A 61 -38.92 14.25 8.53
CA GLY A 61 -38.06 15.40 8.24
C GLY A 61 -36.63 15.16 8.71
N ASN A 62 -36.01 14.06 8.26
CA ASN A 62 -34.64 13.72 8.59
C ASN A 62 -33.64 14.62 7.83
N PRO A 63 -32.83 15.44 8.52
CA PRO A 63 -31.90 16.38 7.88
C PRO A 63 -30.88 15.69 6.96
N LEU A 64 -30.49 14.45 7.24
CA LEU A 64 -29.52 13.71 6.43
C LEU A 64 -30.06 13.35 5.04
N VAL A 65 -31.36 13.01 4.97
CA VAL A 65 -32.06 12.74 3.70
C VAL A 65 -32.15 14.02 2.87
N ALA A 66 -32.47 15.14 3.53
CA ALA A 66 -32.50 16.43 2.85
C ALA A 66 -31.12 16.81 2.30
N ALA A 67 -30.09 16.75 3.15
CA ALA A 67 -28.73 17.15 2.80
C ALA A 67 -28.18 16.34 1.62
N GLU A 68 -28.37 15.02 1.59
CA GLU A 68 -27.85 14.20 0.51
C GLU A 68 -28.57 14.45 -0.81
N CYS A 69 -29.90 14.60 -0.78
CA CYS A 69 -30.68 14.93 -1.98
C CYS A 69 -30.29 16.29 -2.55
N ILE A 70 -30.16 17.31 -1.70
CA ILE A 70 -29.74 18.67 -2.09
C ILE A 70 -28.33 18.62 -2.68
N THR A 71 -27.38 17.99 -2.00
CA THR A 71 -25.98 17.91 -2.46
C THR A 71 -25.87 17.17 -3.79
N SER A 72 -26.58 16.04 -3.95
CA SER A 72 -26.57 15.29 -5.21
C SER A 72 -27.19 16.08 -6.36
N PHE A 73 -28.30 16.79 -6.11
CA PHE A 73 -28.92 17.67 -7.09
C PHE A 73 -28.00 18.83 -7.51
N GLU A 74 -27.38 19.52 -6.55
CA GLU A 74 -26.46 20.62 -6.83
C GLU A 74 -25.24 20.14 -7.62
N GLN A 75 -24.69 18.96 -7.30
CA GLN A 75 -23.62 18.34 -8.08
C GLN A 75 -24.08 17.96 -9.50
N ALA A 76 -25.29 17.44 -9.68
CA ALA A 76 -25.84 17.13 -11.00
C ALA A 76 -26.04 18.39 -11.86
N LYS A 77 -26.43 19.49 -11.23
CA LYS A 77 -26.70 20.78 -11.88
C LYS A 77 -25.43 21.56 -12.23
N HIS A 78 -24.44 21.55 -11.33
CA HIS A 78 -23.24 22.38 -11.45
C HIS A 78 -21.98 21.60 -11.85
N GLY A 79 -22.05 20.28 -11.87
CA GLY A 79 -20.90 19.40 -12.07
C GLY A 79 -20.07 19.23 -10.80
N LYS A 80 -19.04 18.38 -10.88
CA LYS A 80 -18.10 18.18 -9.78
C LYS A 80 -17.23 19.42 -9.59
N GLU A 81 -16.98 19.79 -8.33
CA GLU A 81 -16.00 20.83 -8.00
C GLU A 81 -14.60 20.46 -8.53
N GLU A 82 -13.86 21.46 -9.02
CA GLU A 82 -12.50 21.26 -9.56
C GLU A 82 -11.50 20.84 -8.46
N ASP A 83 -10.30 20.42 -8.85
CA ASP A 83 -9.25 20.10 -7.89
C ASP A 83 -9.02 21.28 -6.90
N PRO A 84 -8.80 21.01 -5.61
CA PRO A 84 -8.49 19.70 -5.02
C PRO A 84 -9.70 18.85 -4.59
N TYR A 85 -10.95 19.29 -4.82
CA TYR A 85 -12.12 18.70 -4.17
C TYR A 85 -12.51 17.32 -4.73
N THR A 86 -12.80 16.37 -3.84
CA THR A 86 -13.21 15.02 -4.22
C THR A 86 -14.69 14.92 -4.54
N GLY A 87 -15.54 15.68 -3.85
CA GLY A 87 -16.98 15.46 -3.84
C GLY A 87 -17.32 14.06 -3.33
N PHE A 88 -18.37 13.47 -3.89
CA PHE A 88 -18.73 12.08 -3.67
C PHE A 88 -17.59 11.12 -4.03
N ILE A 89 -17.21 10.25 -3.09
CA ILE A 89 -16.18 9.22 -3.31
C ILE A 89 -16.84 7.99 -3.89
N VAL A 90 -16.42 7.54 -5.08
CA VAL A 90 -17.01 6.35 -5.75
C VAL A 90 -16.71 5.03 -5.01
N ASP A 91 -17.55 4.01 -5.19
CA ASP A 91 -17.45 2.73 -4.44
C ASP A 91 -16.12 2.00 -4.66
N SER A 92 -15.52 2.13 -5.86
CA SER A 92 -14.23 1.52 -6.17
C SER A 92 -13.08 2.13 -5.36
N VAL A 93 -13.16 3.43 -5.07
CA VAL A 93 -12.20 4.14 -4.21
C VAL A 93 -12.49 3.80 -2.74
N LEU A 94 -13.76 3.78 -2.36
CA LEU A 94 -14.16 3.43 -0.99
C LEU A 94 -13.75 2.00 -0.61
N ARG A 95 -13.83 1.02 -1.54
CA ARG A 95 -13.33 -0.34 -1.29
C ARG A 95 -11.84 -0.38 -0.97
N LYS A 96 -11.03 0.44 -1.66
CA LYS A 96 -9.60 0.56 -1.40
C LYS A 96 -9.33 1.17 -0.02
N LEU A 97 -10.02 2.26 0.31
CA LEU A 97 -9.91 2.90 1.63
C LEU A 97 -10.41 1.99 2.77
N GLY A 98 -11.44 1.18 2.51
CA GLY A 98 -12.02 0.23 3.46
C GLY A 98 -11.03 -0.83 3.93
N TYR A 99 -10.07 -1.25 3.10
CA TYR A 99 -9.01 -2.18 3.51
C TYR A 99 -8.11 -1.57 4.59
N SER A 100 -7.73 -0.31 4.42
CA SER A 100 -6.90 0.43 5.39
C SER A 100 -7.59 0.64 6.75
N LEU A 101 -8.93 0.57 6.80
CA LEU A 101 -9.71 0.56 8.05
C LEU A 101 -9.69 -0.80 8.75
N VAL A 102 -9.38 -1.88 8.03
CA VAL A 102 -9.41 -3.26 8.53
C VAL A 102 -8.01 -3.79 8.85
N ASP A 103 -6.98 -3.36 8.11
CA ASP A 103 -5.58 -3.77 8.31
C ASP A 103 -4.90 -3.06 9.49
N GLY A 104 -5.59 -2.11 10.14
CA GLY A 104 -5.10 -1.34 11.29
C GLY A 104 -4.20 -0.15 10.93
N SER A 105 -4.01 0.14 9.64
CA SER A 105 -3.25 1.31 9.18
C SER A 105 -4.02 2.63 9.38
N ILE A 106 -5.34 2.57 9.58
CA ILE A 106 -6.21 3.67 10.02
C ILE A 106 -6.92 3.26 11.32
N LEU A 107 -6.82 4.09 12.36
CA LEU A 107 -7.38 3.78 13.68
C LEU A 107 -8.80 4.33 13.91
N GLY A 108 -9.19 5.32 13.12
CA GLY A 108 -10.50 5.97 13.18
C GLY A 108 -10.71 6.98 12.06
N LEU A 109 -11.89 7.60 12.07
CA LEU A 109 -12.33 8.58 11.07
C LEU A 109 -12.58 9.94 11.73
N ALA A 110 -12.18 11.02 11.08
CA ALA A 110 -12.50 12.38 11.51
C ALA A 110 -13.11 13.19 10.37
N LEU A 111 -14.07 14.07 10.68
CA LEU A 111 -14.48 15.15 9.79
C LEU A 111 -14.09 16.48 10.41
N LEU A 112 -13.34 17.31 9.69
CA LEU A 112 -13.08 18.70 10.02
C LEU A 112 -13.94 19.59 9.13
N ALA A 113 -14.71 20.48 9.73
CA ALA A 113 -15.62 21.34 8.97
C ALA A 113 -15.69 22.78 9.46
N GLY A 114 -16.12 23.67 8.57
CA GLY A 114 -16.34 25.09 8.87
C GLY A 114 -15.16 25.98 8.53
N THR A 115 -15.09 27.13 9.20
CA THR A 115 -14.14 28.21 8.93
C THR A 115 -13.18 28.36 10.11
N PRO A 116 -11.93 27.87 10.00
CA PRO A 116 -10.97 27.99 11.09
C PRO A 116 -10.62 29.47 11.34
N PRO A 117 -10.39 29.87 12.60
CA PRO A 117 -10.13 31.27 12.95
C PRO A 117 -8.76 31.73 12.45
N ARG A 118 -7.81 30.80 12.32
CA ARG A 118 -6.46 31.03 11.79
C ARG A 118 -5.98 29.81 11.01
N PRO A 119 -5.17 29.98 9.95
CA PRO A 119 -4.75 28.86 9.13
C PRO A 119 -3.87 27.82 9.81
N ASP A 120 -3.06 28.24 10.80
CA ASP A 120 -2.19 27.36 11.58
C ASP A 120 -2.96 26.40 12.48
N THR A 121 -4.15 26.77 12.97
CA THR A 121 -4.97 25.93 13.85
C THR A 121 -5.44 24.65 13.14
N ALA A 122 -6.01 24.78 11.94
CA ALA A 122 -6.47 23.62 11.16
C ALA A 122 -5.31 22.71 10.75
N ALA A 123 -4.16 23.30 10.38
CA ALA A 123 -2.96 22.57 10.00
C ALA A 123 -2.40 21.74 11.17
N ALA A 124 -2.38 22.29 12.39
CA ALA A 124 -1.93 21.58 13.59
C ALA A 124 -2.84 20.39 13.92
N ILE A 125 -4.17 20.58 13.89
CA ILE A 125 -5.14 19.50 14.12
C ILE A 125 -5.00 18.40 13.06
N CYS A 126 -4.88 18.76 11.77
CA CYS A 126 -4.70 17.78 10.70
C CYS A 126 -3.40 16.98 10.86
N ARG A 127 -2.30 17.62 11.24
CA ARG A 127 -1.02 16.94 11.49
C ARG A 127 -1.15 15.93 12.63
N GLU A 128 -1.75 16.33 13.75
CA GLU A 128 -1.95 15.44 14.88
C GLU A 128 -2.86 14.24 14.51
N LEU A 129 -3.91 14.47 13.72
CA LEU A 129 -4.77 13.39 13.20
C LEU A 129 -3.98 12.40 12.32
N GLN A 130 -3.10 12.90 11.44
CA GLN A 130 -2.25 12.05 10.60
C GLN A 130 -1.25 11.22 11.42
N GLU A 131 -0.59 11.84 12.41
CA GLU A 131 0.32 11.16 13.36
C GLU A 131 -0.38 10.09 14.17
N LYS A 132 -1.67 10.30 14.46
CA LYS A 132 -2.54 9.36 15.17
C LYS A 132 -3.27 8.37 14.25
N TYR A 133 -2.85 8.29 12.99
CA TYR A 133 -3.37 7.37 11.99
C TYR A 133 -4.88 7.52 11.74
N ILE A 134 -5.41 8.74 11.82
CA ILE A 134 -6.82 9.03 11.55
C ILE A 134 -7.00 9.46 10.10
N LEU A 135 -7.96 8.84 9.40
CA LEU A 135 -8.37 9.30 8.07
C LEU A 135 -9.31 10.49 8.26
N THR A 136 -8.89 11.63 7.74
CA THR A 136 -9.58 12.91 7.96
C THR A 136 -10.26 13.36 6.68
N PHE A 137 -11.51 13.75 6.79
CA PHE A 137 -12.31 14.37 5.75
C PHE A 137 -12.47 15.86 6.07
N LEU A 138 -12.53 16.69 5.04
CA LEU A 138 -12.53 18.14 5.17
C LEU A 138 -13.73 18.71 4.41
N ALA A 139 -14.48 19.64 5.00
CA ALA A 139 -15.61 20.30 4.35
C ALA A 139 -15.70 21.79 4.73
N GLY A 140 -15.75 22.69 3.73
CA GLY A 140 -15.78 24.13 3.98
C GLY A 140 -14.42 24.83 3.84
N ASP A 141 -14.34 26.05 4.39
CA ASP A 141 -13.17 26.94 4.30
C ASP A 141 -11.92 26.41 5.02
N VAL A 142 -12.05 25.35 5.82
CA VAL A 142 -10.90 24.60 6.33
C VAL A 142 -9.96 24.11 5.21
N ILE A 143 -10.49 23.80 4.02
CA ILE A 143 -9.71 23.27 2.90
C ILE A 143 -8.83 24.37 2.29
N SER A 144 -9.41 25.53 1.98
CA SER A 144 -8.66 26.69 1.46
C SER A 144 -7.61 27.14 2.47
N SER A 145 -7.97 27.20 3.75
CA SER A 145 -7.05 27.52 4.85
C SER A 145 -5.82 26.59 4.91
N LEU A 146 -6.01 25.28 4.71
CA LEU A 146 -4.90 24.32 4.68
C LEU A 146 -4.00 24.52 3.47
N VAL A 147 -4.59 24.68 2.28
CA VAL A 147 -3.86 24.89 1.02
C VAL A 147 -3.04 26.18 1.07
N GLU A 148 -3.62 27.28 1.58
CA GLU A 148 -2.92 28.56 1.76
C GLU A 148 -1.75 28.46 2.76
N SER A 149 -1.83 27.54 3.71
CA SER A 149 -0.75 27.24 4.67
C SER A 149 0.32 26.29 4.13
N GLY A 150 0.22 25.89 2.85
CA GLY A 150 1.14 24.94 2.23
C GLY A 150 0.91 23.47 2.60
N VAL A 151 -0.21 23.15 3.26
CA VAL A 151 -0.57 21.76 3.57
C VAL A 151 -1.17 21.10 2.33
N LYS A 152 -0.58 19.99 1.90
CA LYS A 152 -1.10 19.19 0.79
C LYS A 152 -2.30 18.38 1.27
N VAL A 153 -3.41 18.48 0.54
CA VAL A 153 -4.65 17.70 0.77
C VAL A 153 -4.83 16.67 -0.34
N GLY A 154 -5.52 15.58 -0.03
CA GLY A 154 -5.75 14.44 -0.93
C GLY A 154 -5.92 13.14 -0.16
N ALA A 155 -6.51 12.14 -0.79
CA ALA A 155 -6.71 10.82 -0.19
C ALA A 155 -5.38 10.14 0.17
N GLU A 156 -4.35 10.34 -0.65
CA GLU A 156 -2.97 9.90 -0.43
C GLU A 156 -2.30 10.58 0.77
N TYR A 157 -2.79 11.74 1.19
CA TYR A 157 -2.33 12.43 2.41
C TYR A 157 -3.24 12.13 3.62
N ARG A 158 -4.27 11.29 3.47
CA ARG A 158 -5.31 11.06 4.49
C ARG A 158 -6.06 12.32 4.94
N LEU A 159 -6.04 13.36 4.11
CA LEU A 159 -6.75 14.63 4.29
C LEU A 159 -7.67 14.83 3.09
N VAL A 160 -8.85 14.22 3.10
CA VAL A 160 -9.76 14.12 1.94
C VAL A 160 -10.63 15.38 1.83
N PRO A 161 -10.45 16.24 0.83
CA PRO A 161 -11.23 17.48 0.67
C PRO A 161 -12.59 17.22 0.01
N LEU A 162 -13.66 17.09 0.80
CA LEU A 162 -15.00 16.76 0.29
C LEU A 162 -15.60 17.87 -0.57
N GLY A 163 -15.47 19.14 -0.17
CA GLY A 163 -15.97 20.26 -0.97
C GLY A 163 -15.98 21.59 -0.23
N LYS A 164 -16.28 22.67 -0.97
CA LYS A 164 -16.18 24.06 -0.50
C LYS A 164 -17.17 24.47 0.58
N LYS A 165 -18.27 23.72 0.77
CA LYS A 165 -19.31 24.04 1.75
C LYS A 165 -19.31 23.03 2.90
N PRO A 166 -19.59 23.43 4.15
CA PRO A 166 -19.78 22.49 5.25
C PRO A 166 -20.84 21.41 4.97
N LEU A 167 -21.89 21.71 4.20
CA LEU A 167 -22.90 20.73 3.76
C LEU A 167 -22.31 19.51 3.03
N MET A 168 -21.15 19.67 2.37
CA MET A 168 -20.43 18.56 1.72
C MET A 168 -19.94 17.50 2.71
N GLY A 169 -19.97 17.80 4.02
CA GLY A 169 -19.79 16.84 5.11
C GLY A 169 -20.79 15.68 5.07
N ILE A 170 -21.91 15.79 4.35
CA ILE A 170 -22.81 14.64 4.13
C ILE A 170 -22.08 13.44 3.52
N HIS A 171 -21.03 13.66 2.73
CA HIS A 171 -20.24 12.57 2.16
C HIS A 171 -19.45 11.77 3.20
N PHE A 172 -19.19 12.35 4.38
CA PHE A 172 -18.64 11.60 5.50
C PHE A 172 -19.63 10.54 6.02
N ILE A 173 -20.92 10.87 6.06
CA ILE A 173 -21.97 9.95 6.48
C ILE A 173 -22.26 8.92 5.40
N ASP A 174 -22.21 9.28 4.12
CA ASP A 174 -22.40 8.32 3.03
C ASP A 174 -21.35 7.21 3.05
N ILE A 175 -20.11 7.53 3.47
CA ILE A 175 -19.02 6.57 3.62
C ILE A 175 -19.34 5.58 4.72
N ILE A 176 -19.80 6.06 5.89
CA ILE A 176 -20.19 5.22 7.01
C ILE A 176 -21.37 4.32 6.61
N ALA A 177 -22.37 4.87 5.92
CA ALA A 177 -23.53 4.12 5.44
C ALA A 177 -23.14 3.03 4.45
N ARG A 178 -22.29 3.34 3.47
CA ARG A 178 -21.80 2.35 2.49
C ARG A 178 -20.93 1.30 3.12
N VAL A 179 -20.02 1.66 4.03
CA VAL A 179 -19.20 0.67 4.74
C VAL A 179 -20.07 -0.29 5.54
N ALA A 180 -21.13 0.21 6.19
CA ALA A 180 -22.10 -0.62 6.90
C ALA A 180 -22.85 -1.58 5.94
N MET A 181 -23.26 -1.12 4.76
CA MET A 181 -23.96 -1.96 3.79
C MET A 181 -23.02 -2.95 3.07
N MET A 182 -21.82 -2.52 2.68
CA MET A 182 -20.83 -3.30 1.92
C MET A 182 -20.16 -4.38 2.78
N PHE A 183 -19.73 -4.00 3.99
CA PHE A 183 -18.90 -4.86 4.85
C PHE A 183 -19.64 -5.31 6.11
N GLY A 184 -20.55 -4.48 6.63
CA GLY A 184 -21.38 -4.81 7.79
C GLY A 184 -22.61 -5.67 7.47
N GLY A 185 -22.95 -5.84 6.19
CA GLY A 185 -24.15 -6.59 5.76
C GLY A 185 -25.46 -5.97 6.25
N VAL A 186 -25.46 -4.65 6.51
CA VAL A 186 -26.67 -3.91 6.87
C VAL A 186 -27.56 -3.82 5.64
N ALA A 187 -28.82 -4.24 5.77
CA ALA A 187 -29.78 -4.13 4.68
C ALA A 187 -30.24 -2.67 4.52
N PRO A 188 -30.45 -2.19 3.28
CA PRO A 188 -31.06 -0.88 3.04
C PRO A 188 -32.41 -0.75 3.77
N GLY A 189 -32.63 0.38 4.45
CA GLY A 189 -33.83 0.64 5.27
C GLY A 189 -33.75 0.12 6.72
N ASP A 190 -32.73 -0.67 7.09
CA ASP A 190 -32.53 -1.13 8.46
C ASP A 190 -31.76 -0.08 9.29
N THR A 191 -32.47 0.99 9.64
CA THR A 191 -31.91 2.14 10.36
C THR A 191 -31.38 1.74 11.75
N ASP A 192 -32.00 0.75 12.42
CA ASP A 192 -31.55 0.27 13.73
C ASP A 192 -30.20 -0.44 13.65
N ARG A 193 -29.96 -1.25 12.61
CA ARG A 193 -28.65 -1.87 12.39
C ARG A 193 -27.62 -0.85 11.90
N LEU A 194 -28.01 0.09 11.05
CA LEU A 194 -27.13 1.18 10.62
C LEU A 194 -26.62 1.98 11.83
N LEU A 195 -27.53 2.38 12.73
CA LEU A 195 -27.19 3.13 13.94
C LEU A 195 -26.23 2.36 14.85
N ARG A 196 -26.53 1.07 15.13
CA ARG A 196 -25.63 0.22 15.92
C ARG A 196 -24.27 0.07 15.27
N TYR A 197 -24.22 -0.11 13.95
CA TYR A 197 -22.97 -0.19 13.21
C TYR A 197 -22.16 1.11 13.35
N ALA A 198 -22.78 2.26 13.15
CA ALA A 198 -22.11 3.55 13.28
C ALA A 198 -21.54 3.77 14.70
N GLN A 199 -22.32 3.42 15.72
CA GLN A 199 -21.92 3.56 17.13
C GLN A 199 -20.76 2.63 17.51
N GLU A 200 -20.83 1.36 17.09
CA GLU A 200 -19.89 0.32 17.54
C GLU A 200 -18.66 0.16 16.64
N ARG A 201 -18.77 0.47 15.35
CA ARG A 201 -17.75 0.10 14.33
C ARG A 201 -17.11 1.28 13.62
N ALA A 202 -17.81 2.40 13.42
CA ALA A 202 -17.29 3.47 12.57
C ALA A 202 -16.12 4.26 13.18
N ARG A 203 -15.97 4.27 14.52
CA ARG A 203 -14.90 5.01 15.25
C ARG A 203 -14.69 6.42 14.67
N ALA A 204 -15.79 7.14 14.53
CA ALA A 204 -15.86 8.43 13.85
C ALA A 204 -16.11 9.57 14.85
N PHE A 205 -15.49 10.73 14.66
CA PHE A 205 -15.82 11.98 15.37
C PHE A 205 -15.74 13.18 14.42
N VAL A 206 -16.36 14.29 14.81
CA VAL A 206 -16.35 15.53 14.02
C VAL A 206 -15.72 16.64 14.84
N ILE A 207 -14.89 17.46 14.22
CA ILE A 207 -14.38 18.72 14.75
C ILE A 207 -14.93 19.85 13.87
N VAL A 208 -15.64 20.79 14.49
CA VAL A 208 -16.33 21.88 13.80
C VAL A 208 -15.76 23.21 14.28
N PHE A 209 -15.39 24.05 13.31
CA PHE A 209 -15.14 25.47 13.51
C PHE A 209 -16.41 26.27 13.26
N SER A 210 -16.41 27.54 13.63
CA SER A 210 -17.53 28.45 13.34
C SER A 210 -17.81 28.60 11.82
N GLY A 211 -18.95 29.17 11.45
CA GLY A 211 -19.27 29.51 10.05
C GLY A 211 -20.15 28.49 9.32
N LEU A 212 -20.89 27.65 10.03
CA LEU A 212 -21.99 26.87 9.47
C LEU A 212 -23.26 27.73 9.45
N ASP A 213 -24.12 27.55 8.45
CA ASP A 213 -25.45 28.16 8.44
C ASP A 213 -26.51 27.29 9.17
N GLU A 214 -27.73 27.81 9.33
CA GLU A 214 -28.80 27.11 10.07
C GLU A 214 -29.13 25.71 9.51
N PRO A 215 -29.30 25.50 8.18
CA PRO A 215 -29.39 24.16 7.59
C PRO A 215 -28.21 23.26 7.93
N GLU A 216 -26.98 23.75 7.86
CA GLU A 216 -25.78 22.98 8.13
C GLU A 216 -25.69 22.58 9.61
N ILE A 217 -26.00 23.47 10.55
CA ILE A 217 -26.06 23.12 11.99
C ILE A 217 -27.02 21.95 12.21
N GLU A 218 -28.22 21.99 11.62
CA GLU A 218 -29.23 20.94 11.78
C GLU A 218 -28.76 19.59 11.18
N VAL A 219 -28.00 19.63 10.08
CA VAL A 219 -27.39 18.42 9.49
C VAL A 219 -26.31 17.85 10.40
N TYR A 220 -25.43 18.68 10.94
CA TYR A 220 -24.37 18.22 11.85
C TYR A 220 -24.97 17.72 13.16
N ASP A 221 -25.99 18.37 13.72
CA ASP A 221 -26.75 17.85 14.86
C ASP A 221 -27.31 16.43 14.59
N ALA A 222 -27.75 16.16 13.36
CA ALA A 222 -28.20 14.81 12.98
C ALA A 222 -27.04 13.79 12.90
N PHE A 223 -25.78 14.20 12.74
CA PHE A 223 -24.63 13.28 12.87
C PHE A 223 -24.49 12.76 14.31
N GLY A 224 -24.82 13.60 15.29
CA GLY A 224 -24.82 13.22 16.71
C GLY A 224 -25.76 12.04 17.01
N LEU A 225 -26.88 11.94 16.28
CA LEU A 225 -27.82 10.82 16.40
C LEU A 225 -27.21 9.48 15.99
N LEU A 226 -26.18 9.48 15.13
CA LEU A 226 -25.40 8.29 14.77
C LEU A 226 -24.38 7.90 15.84
N GLY A 227 -24.39 8.59 16.99
CA GLY A 227 -23.43 8.49 18.08
C GLY A 227 -22.06 9.06 17.73
N ILE A 228 -21.95 9.89 16.70
CA ILE A 228 -20.69 10.55 16.30
C ILE A 228 -20.56 11.83 17.15
N PRO A 229 -19.58 11.93 18.08
CA PRO A 229 -19.40 13.12 18.88
C PRO A 229 -18.94 14.29 18.00
N ILE A 230 -19.48 15.47 18.29
CA ILE A 230 -19.19 16.71 17.57
C ILE A 230 -18.47 17.63 18.55
N LEU A 231 -17.25 17.99 18.20
CA LEU A 231 -16.34 18.80 19.01
C LEU A 231 -16.29 20.21 18.41
N SER A 232 -16.68 21.21 19.19
CA SER A 232 -16.67 22.60 18.75
C SER A 232 -15.47 23.34 19.35
N VAL A 233 -14.66 23.95 18.48
CA VAL A 233 -13.36 24.52 18.87
C VAL A 233 -13.45 25.99 19.31
N ASP A 234 -14.38 26.78 18.75
CA ASP A 234 -14.40 28.25 18.91
C ASP A 234 -15.55 28.77 19.78
N GLY A 235 -16.15 27.93 20.64
CA GLY A 235 -17.32 28.32 21.42
C GLY A 235 -18.62 28.35 20.59
N TYR A 236 -18.60 27.73 19.41
CA TYR A 236 -19.75 27.63 18.52
C TYR A 236 -20.70 26.53 19.03
N GLU A 237 -21.99 26.81 19.17
CA GLU A 237 -22.93 25.91 19.84
C GLU A 237 -23.86 25.20 18.84
N GLY A 238 -23.92 23.88 18.94
CA GLY A 238 -25.03 23.06 18.43
C GLY A 238 -25.77 22.42 19.61
N ARG A 239 -26.69 21.48 19.35
CA ARG A 239 -27.57 20.96 20.42
C ARG A 239 -26.81 20.20 21.52
N GLU A 240 -25.97 19.24 21.14
CA GLU A 240 -25.21 18.37 22.07
C GLU A 240 -23.70 18.41 21.81
N TRP A 241 -23.19 19.50 21.22
CA TRP A 241 -21.78 19.59 20.82
C TRP A 241 -20.89 19.82 22.04
N VAL A 242 -19.75 19.13 22.06
CA VAL A 242 -18.77 19.22 23.13
C VAL A 242 -17.83 20.39 22.85
N GLN A 243 -17.81 21.38 23.73
CA GLN A 243 -16.88 22.50 23.63
C GLN A 243 -15.47 22.06 24.01
N VAL A 244 -14.49 22.36 23.17
CA VAL A 244 -13.08 21.97 23.36
C VAL A 244 -12.16 23.09 22.91
N GLU A 245 -10.96 23.16 23.48
CA GLU A 245 -9.88 23.98 22.93
C GLU A 245 -9.24 23.27 21.74
N ALA A 246 -8.69 24.03 20.78
CA ALA A 246 -8.13 23.47 19.54
C ALA A 246 -7.07 22.37 19.79
N GLY A 247 -6.21 22.57 20.81
CA GLY A 247 -5.15 21.62 21.16
C GLY A 247 -5.65 20.33 21.83
N ASP A 248 -6.88 20.33 22.37
CA ASP A 248 -7.47 19.17 23.05
C ASP A 248 -8.48 18.43 22.16
N ALA A 249 -8.87 19.01 21.01
CA ALA A 249 -9.92 18.50 20.15
C ALA A 249 -9.64 17.07 19.67
N VAL A 250 -8.42 16.80 19.17
CA VAL A 250 -8.06 15.47 18.68
C VAL A 250 -8.03 14.45 19.82
N GLY A 251 -7.38 14.77 20.94
CA GLY A 251 -7.34 13.90 22.12
C GLY A 251 -8.75 13.54 22.62
N THR A 252 -9.61 14.55 22.76
CA THR A 252 -10.99 14.37 23.23
C THR A 252 -11.80 13.48 22.28
N GLY A 253 -11.68 13.68 20.96
CA GLY A 253 -12.39 12.86 19.97
C GLY A 253 -12.00 11.39 20.01
N LEU A 254 -10.71 11.12 20.18
CA LEU A 254 -10.18 9.77 20.32
C LEU A 254 -10.69 9.10 21.60
N ASP A 255 -10.65 9.81 22.73
CA ASP A 255 -11.11 9.31 24.02
C ASP A 255 -12.61 8.97 23.99
N LEU A 256 -13.44 9.87 23.45
CA LEU A 256 -14.89 9.64 23.31
C LEU A 256 -15.22 8.43 22.42
N LYS A 257 -14.33 8.08 21.49
CA LYS A 257 -14.46 6.88 20.64
C LYS A 257 -13.63 5.68 21.09
N GLY A 258 -12.97 5.77 22.25
CA GLY A 258 -12.13 4.70 22.77
C GLY A 258 -10.99 4.31 21.82
N ILE A 259 -10.54 5.24 20.97
CA ILE A 259 -9.44 5.02 20.03
C ILE A 259 -8.14 5.15 20.82
N LYS A 260 -7.54 4.01 21.14
CA LYS A 260 -6.24 3.97 21.81
C LYS A 260 -5.14 4.10 20.77
N VAL A 261 -4.45 5.23 20.79
CA VAL A 261 -3.29 5.45 19.95
C VAL A 261 -2.02 5.31 20.78
N THR A 262 -1.21 4.32 20.45
CA THR A 262 0.15 4.23 20.97
C THR A 262 1.06 5.03 20.04
N VAL A 263 0.91 6.36 20.00
CA VAL A 263 1.91 7.18 19.29
C VAL A 263 3.17 7.17 20.14
N THR A 264 4.12 6.32 19.75
CA THR A 264 5.48 6.47 20.24
C THR A 264 6.12 7.51 19.34
N ALA A 265 6.14 8.77 19.80
CA ALA A 265 6.82 9.84 19.08
C ALA A 265 8.28 9.42 18.87
N ILE A 266 8.69 9.30 17.61
CA ILE A 266 10.08 9.03 17.24
C ILE A 266 10.75 10.39 17.15
N PRO A 267 11.82 10.66 17.91
CA PRO A 267 12.43 12.00 18.01
C PRO A 267 13.31 12.33 16.78
N ILE A 268 12.71 12.30 15.59
CA ILE A 268 13.35 12.58 14.29
C ILE A 268 12.71 13.82 13.63
N PRO A 269 13.42 14.55 12.76
CA PRO A 269 12.93 15.78 12.13
C PRO A 269 11.96 15.55 10.96
N MET A 270 11.62 14.29 10.64
CA MET A 270 10.62 13.94 9.63
C MET A 270 9.37 13.34 10.28
N ALA A 271 8.21 13.55 9.67
CA ALA A 271 7.02 12.82 10.07
C ALA A 271 7.17 11.32 9.76
N CYS A 272 6.59 10.47 10.60
CA CYS A 272 6.60 9.02 10.43
C CYS A 272 5.17 8.47 10.36
N SER A 273 4.75 7.98 9.20
CA SER A 273 3.43 7.39 9.00
C SER A 273 3.41 6.47 7.77
N PRO A 274 2.64 5.36 7.80
CA PRO A 274 2.32 4.59 6.60
C PRO A 274 1.73 5.41 5.46
N ALA A 275 1.16 6.59 5.75
CA ALA A 275 0.66 7.52 4.72
C ALA A 275 1.74 8.04 3.76
N PHE A 276 3.02 8.00 4.15
CA PHE A 276 4.12 8.44 3.30
C PHE A 276 4.64 7.32 2.38
N GLU A 277 4.24 6.07 2.62
CA GLU A 277 4.65 4.93 1.82
C GLU A 277 4.10 5.02 0.38
N GLY A 278 4.92 4.62 -0.60
CA GLY A 278 4.54 4.61 -2.02
C GLY A 278 4.79 5.93 -2.75
N LYS A 279 5.20 7.01 -2.06
CA LYS A 279 5.63 8.26 -2.71
C LYS A 279 7.01 8.08 -3.32
N SER A 280 7.06 7.98 -4.65
CA SER A 280 8.33 7.94 -5.38
C SER A 280 9.02 9.30 -5.36
N ILE A 281 10.31 9.35 -5.01
CA ILE A 281 11.14 10.56 -5.10
C ILE A 281 11.79 10.59 -6.48
N ARG A 282 11.48 11.60 -7.30
CA ARG A 282 12.07 11.73 -8.64
C ARG A 282 13.47 12.33 -8.58
N LYS A 283 14.22 12.24 -9.69
CA LYS A 283 15.62 12.66 -9.74
C LYS A 283 15.79 14.16 -9.41
N GLU A 284 14.84 14.98 -9.83
CA GLU A 284 14.79 16.42 -9.61
C GLU A 284 14.52 16.81 -8.15
N GLU A 285 13.81 15.97 -7.40
CA GLU A 285 13.45 16.16 -5.98
C GLU A 285 14.47 15.53 -5.02
N MET A 286 15.30 14.62 -5.53
CA MET A 286 16.27 13.85 -4.76
C MET A 286 17.47 14.71 -4.33
N PHE A 287 17.86 14.60 -3.06
CA PHE A 287 19.13 15.13 -2.56
C PHE A 287 20.25 14.10 -2.70
N VAL A 288 20.01 12.85 -2.31
CA VAL A 288 20.99 11.75 -2.41
C VAL A 288 20.27 10.46 -2.76
N GLU A 289 20.94 9.58 -3.53
CA GLU A 289 20.55 8.18 -3.71
C GLU A 289 21.64 7.22 -3.26
N PHE A 290 21.23 6.04 -2.79
CA PHE A 290 22.10 4.94 -2.40
C PHE A 290 21.66 3.66 -3.10
N GLY A 291 22.57 2.90 -3.68
CA GLY A 291 22.24 1.64 -4.34
C GLY A 291 21.70 1.81 -5.76
N GLY A 292 20.75 0.95 -6.15
CA GLY A 292 20.09 1.01 -7.46
C GLY A 292 21.03 0.84 -8.66
N GLY A 293 22.12 0.09 -8.49
CA GLY A 293 23.17 -0.09 -9.50
C GLY A 293 24.10 1.11 -9.69
N ARG A 294 23.91 2.22 -8.95
CA ARG A 294 24.74 3.44 -9.05
C ARG A 294 25.83 3.53 -8.01
N SER A 295 25.63 2.90 -6.86
CA SER A 295 26.61 2.74 -5.80
C SER A 295 26.40 1.39 -5.10
N PRO A 296 27.41 0.83 -4.42
CA PRO A 296 27.24 -0.36 -3.60
C PRO A 296 26.28 -0.09 -2.44
N ALA A 297 25.24 -0.91 -2.27
CA ALA A 297 24.39 -0.82 -1.10
C ALA A 297 23.87 -2.19 -0.65
N PHE A 298 23.59 -2.35 0.64
CA PHE A 298 22.88 -3.51 1.17
C PHE A 298 22.16 -3.22 2.49
N GLU A 299 21.19 -4.06 2.85
CA GLU A 299 20.55 -4.10 4.16
C GLU A 299 20.63 -5.50 4.78
N LEU A 300 20.93 -5.58 6.07
CA LEU A 300 21.08 -6.84 6.79
C LEU A 300 20.55 -6.70 8.20
N LEU A 301 19.58 -7.54 8.57
CA LEU A 301 19.19 -7.73 9.97
C LEU A 301 19.81 -9.02 10.51
N ARG A 302 20.37 -8.97 11.71
CA ARG A 302 20.97 -10.15 12.36
C ARG A 302 20.73 -10.17 13.86
N SER A 303 20.46 -11.36 14.39
CA SER A 303 20.34 -11.59 15.82
C SER A 303 21.74 -11.63 16.46
N ARG A 304 21.91 -10.96 17.60
CA ARG A 304 23.16 -10.92 18.36
C ARG A 304 22.91 -11.20 19.85
N PRO A 305 23.92 -11.67 20.59
CA PRO A 305 23.85 -11.77 22.05
C PRO A 305 23.51 -10.42 22.71
N ALA A 306 22.88 -10.46 23.89
CA ALA A 306 22.42 -9.27 24.60
C ALA A 306 23.56 -8.26 24.87
N GLU A 307 24.74 -8.78 25.17
CA GLU A 307 25.95 -8.01 25.44
C GLU A 307 26.55 -7.28 24.22
N GLU A 308 26.14 -7.66 23.00
CA GLU A 308 26.60 -7.05 21.75
C GLU A 308 25.65 -5.97 21.21
N VAL A 309 24.43 -5.85 21.76
CA VAL A 309 23.40 -4.93 21.28
C VAL A 309 23.10 -3.87 22.34
N THR A 310 23.31 -2.60 21.99
CA THR A 310 22.86 -1.47 22.83
C THR A 310 21.55 -0.94 22.28
N ASP A 311 20.45 -1.10 23.02
CA ASP A 311 19.12 -0.66 22.57
C ASP A 311 19.08 0.83 22.21
N GLY A 312 18.48 1.14 21.07
CA GLY A 312 18.36 2.50 20.52
C GLY A 312 19.65 3.11 19.98
N LYS A 313 20.78 2.40 20.02
CA LYS A 313 22.05 2.95 19.52
C LYS A 313 22.05 3.01 18.00
N VAL A 314 22.34 4.19 17.46
CA VAL A 314 22.57 4.42 16.03
C VAL A 314 24.03 4.86 15.83
N THR A 315 24.66 4.40 14.76
CA THR A 315 26.04 4.79 14.42
C THR A 315 26.18 4.99 12.92
N VAL A 316 26.73 6.12 12.50
CA VAL A 316 27.06 6.41 11.10
C VAL A 316 28.57 6.31 10.91
N ILE A 317 29.00 5.50 9.93
CA ILE A 317 30.41 5.27 9.59
C ILE A 317 30.67 5.73 8.16
N GLY A 318 31.17 6.95 8.02
CA GLY A 318 31.44 7.57 6.73
C GLY A 318 30.88 9.00 6.68
N PRO A 319 30.79 9.60 5.48
CA PRO A 319 30.19 10.91 5.28
C PRO A 319 28.72 10.96 5.74
N GLU A 320 28.36 12.00 6.48
CA GLU A 320 26.97 12.32 6.82
C GLU A 320 26.36 13.24 5.74
N ILE A 321 25.06 13.51 5.80
CA ILE A 321 24.31 14.27 4.79
C ILE A 321 24.93 15.64 4.47
N GLU A 322 25.53 16.30 5.45
CA GLU A 322 26.15 17.63 5.32
C GLU A 322 27.45 17.58 4.48
N ASP A 323 28.11 16.42 4.45
CA ASP A 323 29.34 16.17 3.68
C ASP A 323 29.05 15.62 2.27
N ILE A 324 27.77 15.34 1.96
CA ILE A 324 27.33 14.75 0.70
C ILE A 324 26.88 15.85 -0.28
N ARG A 325 27.35 15.73 -1.52
CA ARG A 325 26.92 16.63 -2.60
C ARG A 325 25.49 16.32 -3.02
N GLU A 326 24.65 17.34 -3.14
CA GLU A 326 23.31 17.22 -3.72
C GLU A 326 23.34 16.58 -5.12
N GLY A 327 22.42 15.65 -5.35
CA GLY A 327 22.25 14.88 -6.58
C GLY A 327 23.26 13.76 -6.78
N SER A 328 24.06 13.41 -5.75
CA SER A 328 25.05 12.34 -5.84
C SER A 328 24.49 10.95 -5.51
N ALA A 329 25.21 9.92 -5.98
CA ALA A 329 25.01 8.53 -5.58
C ALA A 329 26.11 8.15 -4.57
N VAL A 330 25.73 7.63 -3.41
CA VAL A 330 26.62 7.34 -2.27
C VAL A 330 26.43 5.88 -1.84
N PRO A 331 27.45 5.14 -1.40
CA PRO A 331 27.26 3.77 -0.91
C PRO A 331 26.50 3.75 0.42
N LEU A 332 25.79 2.65 0.71
CA LEU A 332 25.04 2.50 1.97
C LEU A 332 24.99 1.06 2.45
N ALA A 333 25.42 0.80 3.68
CA ALA A 333 25.04 -0.41 4.41
C ALA A 333 24.05 -0.06 5.52
N ILE A 334 22.93 -0.77 5.59
CA ILE A 334 21.97 -0.70 6.71
C ILE A 334 22.10 -2.01 7.50
N ILE A 335 22.81 -1.98 8.63
CA ILE A 335 23.00 -3.16 9.48
C ILE A 335 22.17 -3.00 10.75
N VAL A 336 21.21 -3.90 10.96
CA VAL A 336 20.32 -3.91 12.12
C VAL A 336 20.67 -5.09 13.01
N ASP A 337 21.28 -4.81 14.15
CA ASP A 337 21.58 -5.79 15.19
C ASP A 337 20.42 -5.84 16.18
N VAL A 338 19.83 -7.01 16.37
CA VAL A 338 18.69 -7.19 17.28
C VAL A 338 18.97 -8.24 18.34
N TYR A 339 18.37 -8.04 19.51
CA TYR A 339 18.32 -9.05 20.58
C TYR A 339 16.89 -9.18 21.09
N GLY A 340 16.49 -10.40 21.42
CA GLY A 340 15.23 -10.71 22.09
C GLY A 340 15.23 -12.13 22.62
N LYS A 341 14.67 -12.36 23.81
CA LYS A 341 14.66 -13.71 24.43
C LYS A 341 13.95 -14.77 23.57
N THR A 342 12.95 -14.36 22.82
CA THR A 342 12.14 -15.22 21.94
C THR A 342 12.58 -15.11 20.47
N MET A 343 13.58 -14.28 20.17
CA MET A 343 14.12 -14.08 18.83
C MET A 343 14.85 -15.34 18.36
N LYS A 344 14.61 -15.73 17.11
CA LYS A 344 15.26 -16.87 16.46
C LYS A 344 15.98 -16.39 15.21
N LYS A 345 17.07 -17.06 14.85
CA LYS A 345 17.80 -16.76 13.60
C LYS A 345 16.90 -16.86 12.37
N ASP A 346 15.90 -17.75 12.40
CA ASP A 346 14.94 -17.94 11.31
C ASP A 346 14.00 -16.74 11.12
N TYR A 347 13.88 -15.86 12.13
CA TYR A 347 13.02 -14.67 12.04
C TYR A 347 13.72 -13.50 11.34
N GLU A 348 15.03 -13.59 11.13
CA GLU A 348 15.81 -12.50 10.56
C GLU A 348 15.32 -12.04 9.18
N PRO A 349 15.05 -12.91 8.18
CA PRO A 349 14.63 -12.46 6.86
C PRO A 349 13.25 -11.77 6.88
N VAL A 350 12.36 -12.25 7.74
CA VAL A 350 11.02 -11.67 7.93
C VAL A 350 11.11 -10.26 8.51
N LEU A 351 11.97 -10.07 9.52
CA LEU A 351 12.19 -8.76 10.11
C LEU A 351 12.98 -7.83 9.19
N GLU A 352 14.00 -8.33 8.49
CA GLU A 352 14.78 -7.59 7.50
C GLU A 352 13.87 -6.93 6.46
N ARG A 353 12.83 -7.65 6.00
CA ARG A 353 11.87 -7.11 5.04
C ARG A 353 11.14 -5.86 5.53
N ARG A 354 11.02 -5.65 6.85
CA ARG A 354 10.35 -4.47 7.44
C ARG A 354 11.17 -3.19 7.29
N ILE A 355 12.47 -3.28 7.04
CA ILE A 355 13.31 -2.10 6.76
C ILE A 355 12.73 -1.32 5.57
N HIS A 356 12.26 -2.03 4.54
CA HIS A 356 11.56 -1.43 3.41
C HIS A 356 10.37 -0.56 3.84
N ASN A 357 9.47 -1.08 4.67
CA ASN A 357 8.32 -0.32 5.14
C ASN A 357 8.75 0.86 6.01
N PHE A 358 9.68 0.62 6.96
CA PHE A 358 10.10 1.63 7.93
C PHE A 358 10.78 2.81 7.28
N VAL A 359 11.67 2.57 6.31
CA VAL A 359 12.28 3.67 5.55
C VAL A 359 11.24 4.41 4.71
N ASN A 360 10.23 3.73 4.14
CA ASN A 360 9.15 4.41 3.39
C ASN A 360 8.10 5.10 4.28
N TYR A 361 8.09 4.87 5.59
CA TYR A 361 7.22 5.60 6.51
C TYR A 361 7.74 6.99 6.85
N GLY A 362 9.02 7.27 6.59
CA GLY A 362 9.59 8.60 6.75
C GLY A 362 9.14 9.55 5.64
N GLU A 363 8.67 10.74 6.01
CA GLU A 363 8.35 11.77 5.03
C GLU A 363 9.61 12.23 4.29
N GLY A 364 9.59 12.10 2.96
CA GLY A 364 10.71 12.48 2.10
C GLY A 364 11.83 11.45 2.02
N THR A 365 11.60 10.21 2.46
CA THR A 365 12.48 9.06 2.25
C THR A 365 11.79 8.02 1.35
N TRP A 366 12.58 7.26 0.60
CA TRP A 366 12.07 6.23 -0.30
C TRP A 366 13.02 5.05 -0.36
N HIS A 367 12.48 3.83 -0.35
CA HIS A 367 13.26 2.59 -0.37
C HIS A 367 12.59 1.53 -1.25
N VAL A 368 13.36 0.82 -2.07
CA VAL A 368 12.88 -0.35 -2.83
C VAL A 368 13.91 -1.47 -2.87
N ALA A 369 13.49 -2.62 -3.40
CA ALA A 369 14.24 -3.88 -3.41
C ALA A 369 14.51 -4.41 -1.99
N GLN A 370 15.58 -5.19 -1.81
CA GLN A 370 16.01 -5.77 -0.53
C GLN A 370 17.46 -6.24 -0.62
N ARG A 371 17.99 -6.76 0.51
CA ARG A 371 19.31 -7.39 0.60
C ARG A 371 20.37 -6.47 0.01
N ASP A 372 21.15 -6.91 -0.96
CA ASP A 372 22.25 -6.15 -1.56
C ASP A 372 21.89 -5.45 -2.89
N LEU A 373 20.58 -5.37 -3.16
CA LEU A 373 19.99 -4.71 -4.33
C LEU A 373 19.19 -3.46 -3.96
N VAL A 374 19.20 -3.08 -2.68
CA VAL A 374 18.44 -1.95 -2.15
C VAL A 374 18.70 -0.67 -2.95
N TRP A 375 17.67 0.15 -3.06
CA TRP A 375 17.78 1.49 -3.61
C TRP A 375 17.02 2.46 -2.72
N VAL A 376 17.75 3.42 -2.17
CA VAL A 376 17.25 4.37 -1.17
C VAL A 376 17.44 5.80 -1.67
N ARG A 377 16.46 6.67 -1.42
CA ARG A 377 16.52 8.11 -1.72
C ARG A 377 16.08 8.94 -0.52
N ILE A 378 16.68 10.11 -0.38
CA ILE A 378 16.25 11.18 0.54
C ILE A 378 15.98 12.44 -0.29
N SER A 379 14.86 13.11 -0.07
CA SER A 379 14.46 14.31 -0.82
C SER A 379 15.19 15.57 -0.34
N LYS A 380 15.26 16.59 -1.21
CA LYS A 380 15.79 17.92 -0.86
C LYS A 380 14.98 18.58 0.24
N GLU A 381 13.66 18.38 0.22
CA GLU A 381 12.74 18.90 1.22
C GLU A 381 13.03 18.30 2.60
N ALA A 382 13.22 16.98 2.69
CA ALA A 382 13.58 16.32 3.94
C ALA A 382 14.90 16.86 4.50
N VAL A 383 15.94 16.97 3.68
CA VAL A 383 17.25 17.51 4.11
C VAL A 383 17.13 18.97 4.55
N ALA A 384 16.34 19.79 3.86
CA ALA A 384 16.08 21.18 4.26
C ALA A 384 15.37 21.31 5.61
N HIS A 385 14.55 20.31 5.99
CA HIS A 385 13.92 20.21 7.31
C HIS A 385 14.83 19.59 8.39
N GLY A 386 16.09 19.27 8.05
CA GLY A 386 17.09 18.77 9.00
C GLY A 386 17.23 17.24 9.02
N VAL A 387 16.63 16.51 8.08
CA VAL A 387 16.84 15.06 7.96
C VAL A 387 18.31 14.76 7.62
N ARG A 388 18.84 13.73 8.27
CA ARG A 388 20.22 13.22 8.20
C ARG A 388 20.17 11.71 8.02
N ILE A 389 21.28 11.10 7.65
CA ILE A 389 21.39 9.64 7.47
C ILE A 389 21.17 8.94 8.82
N GLU A 390 21.73 9.45 9.92
CA GLU A 390 21.45 8.91 11.27
C GLU A 390 19.95 8.80 11.59
N HIS A 391 19.12 9.73 11.12
CA HIS A 391 17.67 9.72 11.39
C HIS A 391 16.97 8.54 10.69
N LEU A 392 17.53 7.99 9.60
CA LEU A 392 17.06 6.71 9.05
C LEU A 392 17.26 5.57 10.04
N GLY A 393 18.41 5.55 10.72
CA GLY A 393 18.74 4.53 11.71
C GLY A 393 17.87 4.64 12.96
N GLU A 394 17.60 5.87 13.41
CA GLU A 394 16.69 6.13 14.54
C GLU A 394 15.26 5.70 14.20
N LEU A 395 14.79 6.02 13.00
CA LEU A 395 13.50 5.58 12.48
C LEU A 395 13.39 4.05 12.47
N ILE A 396 14.38 3.37 11.90
CA ILE A 396 14.41 1.89 11.83
C ILE A 396 14.42 1.28 13.24
N ALA A 397 15.31 1.74 14.12
CA ALA A 397 15.43 1.22 15.48
C ALA A 397 14.12 1.38 16.28
N ALA A 398 13.54 2.58 16.24
CA ALA A 398 12.28 2.87 16.93
C ALA A 398 11.13 2.05 16.35
N LYS A 399 11.00 1.96 15.03
CA LYS A 399 9.93 1.18 14.38
C LYS A 399 10.01 -0.31 14.69
N PHE A 400 11.21 -0.91 14.74
CA PHE A 400 11.35 -2.29 15.19
C PHE A 400 10.88 -2.48 16.64
N ARG A 401 11.26 -1.58 17.55
CA ARG A 401 10.82 -1.65 18.95
C ARG A 401 9.30 -1.47 19.12
N ILE A 402 8.70 -0.59 18.31
CA ILE A 402 7.26 -0.29 18.33
C ILE A 402 6.42 -1.43 17.73
N ASP A 403 6.84 -1.96 16.58
CA ASP A 403 6.06 -2.97 15.85
C ASP A 403 6.25 -4.38 16.43
N PHE A 404 7.38 -4.65 17.09
CA PHE A 404 7.71 -5.96 17.64
C PHE A 404 8.14 -5.92 19.12
N PRO A 405 7.35 -5.30 20.02
CA PRO A 405 7.75 -5.05 21.41
C PRO A 405 7.92 -6.34 22.22
N ASP A 406 7.17 -7.40 21.89
CA ASP A 406 7.22 -8.70 22.57
C ASP A 406 8.32 -9.63 22.03
N LEU A 407 8.84 -9.34 20.83
CA LEU A 407 9.85 -10.16 20.16
C LEU A 407 11.26 -9.60 20.34
N LEU A 408 11.39 -8.27 20.32
CA LEU A 408 12.66 -7.58 20.37
C LEU A 408 12.83 -6.88 21.72
N ASP A 409 13.90 -7.18 22.44
CA ASP A 409 14.28 -6.53 23.69
C ASP A 409 15.21 -5.33 23.43
N ALA A 410 16.09 -5.42 22.42
CA ALA A 410 17.02 -4.37 22.04
C ALA A 410 17.26 -4.31 20.52
N VAL A 411 17.41 -3.11 19.98
CA VAL A 411 17.72 -2.86 18.56
C VAL A 411 18.83 -1.82 18.43
N GLN A 412 19.85 -2.12 17.63
CA GLN A 412 20.96 -1.23 17.29
C GLN A 412 21.07 -1.13 15.77
N VAL A 413 21.30 0.07 15.23
CA VAL A 413 21.47 0.29 13.79
C VAL A 413 22.84 0.88 13.49
N THR A 414 23.56 0.29 12.54
CA THR A 414 24.79 0.84 11.98
C THR A 414 24.58 1.16 10.51
N LEU A 415 24.80 2.43 10.16
CA LEU A 415 24.76 2.93 8.79
C LEU A 415 26.19 3.18 8.33
N ILE A 416 26.57 2.64 7.17
CA ILE A 416 27.92 2.82 6.62
C ILE A 416 27.81 3.52 5.27
N THR A 417 28.47 4.66 5.12
CA THR A 417 28.56 5.45 3.88
C THR A 417 29.99 5.58 3.35
N ASP A 418 30.96 4.98 4.05
CA ASP A 418 32.32 4.77 3.55
C ASP A 418 32.35 3.60 2.55
N GLU A 419 32.69 3.88 1.30
CA GLU A 419 32.63 2.89 0.20
C GLU A 419 33.42 1.61 0.48
N LYS A 420 34.64 1.76 1.02
CA LYS A 420 35.51 0.63 1.29
C LYS A 420 34.90 -0.28 2.35
N LYS A 421 34.38 0.31 3.43
CA LYS A 421 33.72 -0.45 4.51
C LYS A 421 32.39 -1.07 4.05
N VAL A 422 31.65 -0.41 3.16
CA VAL A 422 30.44 -1.01 2.56
C VAL A 422 30.79 -2.26 1.76
N LEU A 423 31.84 -2.20 0.92
CA LEU A 423 32.27 -3.36 0.14
C LEU A 423 32.76 -4.53 1.01
N GLU A 424 33.52 -4.22 2.08
CA GLU A 424 33.96 -5.23 3.06
C GLU A 424 32.75 -5.89 3.75
N ALA A 425 31.82 -5.09 4.26
CA ALA A 425 30.63 -5.61 4.96
C ALA A 425 29.63 -6.31 4.03
N LYS A 426 29.55 -5.91 2.75
CA LYS A 426 28.73 -6.58 1.73
C LYS A 426 29.17 -8.02 1.49
N GLY A 427 30.48 -8.30 1.55
CA GLY A 427 31.01 -9.67 1.47
C GLY A 427 30.52 -10.57 2.60
N GLU A 428 30.50 -10.05 3.84
CA GLU A 428 29.96 -10.79 4.99
C GLU A 428 28.44 -11.01 4.89
N ALA A 429 27.71 -9.98 4.45
CA ALA A 429 26.26 -10.08 4.25
C ALA A 429 25.90 -11.14 3.20
N GLY A 430 26.67 -11.22 2.11
CA GLY A 430 26.50 -12.23 1.05
C GLY A 430 26.50 -13.67 1.57
N LEU A 431 27.41 -14.00 2.48
CA LEU A 431 27.47 -15.34 3.11
C LEU A 431 26.23 -15.65 3.94
N ILE A 432 25.65 -14.65 4.61
CA ILE A 432 24.42 -14.82 5.40
C ILE A 432 23.22 -15.00 4.48
N TYR A 433 23.14 -14.24 3.38
CA TYR A 433 22.08 -14.42 2.39
C TYR A 433 22.12 -15.83 1.76
N GLU A 434 23.32 -16.32 1.46
CA GLU A 434 23.51 -17.68 0.95
C GLU A 434 23.04 -18.74 1.97
N GLU A 435 23.45 -18.62 3.24
CA GLU A 435 22.99 -19.53 4.32
C GLU A 435 21.45 -19.54 4.44
N ARG A 436 20.80 -18.38 4.27
CA ARG A 436 19.34 -18.28 4.32
C ARG A 436 18.68 -18.99 3.13
N ASP A 437 19.20 -18.77 1.93
CA ASP A 437 18.69 -19.41 0.71
C ASP A 437 18.88 -20.94 0.74
N GLU A 438 19.95 -21.44 1.39
CA GLU A 438 20.21 -22.87 1.55
C GLU A 438 19.16 -23.60 2.40
N ARG A 439 18.50 -22.91 3.34
CA ARG A 439 17.54 -23.55 4.27
C ARG A 439 16.28 -24.05 3.58
N ILE A 440 15.90 -23.45 2.46
CA ILE A 440 14.73 -23.88 1.68
C ILE A 440 15.10 -24.83 0.53
N ARG A 441 16.40 -24.99 0.26
CA ARG A 441 16.91 -25.85 -0.80
C ARG A 441 16.48 -27.29 -0.52
N GLY A 442 15.76 -27.88 -1.48
CA GLY A 442 15.29 -29.28 -1.42
C GLY A 442 13.85 -29.47 -0.98
N MET A 443 13.16 -28.44 -0.47
CA MET A 443 11.72 -28.52 -0.22
C MET A 443 10.94 -28.52 -1.54
N LYS A 444 9.93 -29.40 -1.67
CA LYS A 444 9.06 -29.48 -2.86
C LYS A 444 7.65 -28.98 -2.58
N ASP A 445 7.01 -28.49 -3.64
CA ASP A 445 5.61 -28.07 -3.57
C ASP A 445 4.66 -29.26 -3.30
N THR A 446 5.12 -30.47 -3.58
CA THR A 446 4.45 -31.74 -3.25
C THR A 446 4.57 -32.15 -1.78
N ASP A 447 5.55 -31.60 -1.04
CA ASP A 447 5.82 -31.99 0.36
C ASP A 447 4.97 -31.23 1.37
N VAL A 448 4.29 -30.18 0.93
CA VAL A 448 3.45 -29.31 1.77
C VAL A 448 2.01 -29.38 1.28
N ASP A 449 1.02 -29.16 2.14
CA ASP A 449 -0.41 -29.01 1.78
C ASP A 449 -0.86 -27.54 1.75
N THR A 450 0.00 -26.66 2.27
CA THR A 450 -0.27 -25.26 2.55
C THR A 450 0.79 -24.39 1.89
N PHE A 451 0.36 -23.44 1.08
CA PHE A 451 1.17 -22.32 0.60
C PHE A 451 0.96 -21.09 1.47
N TYR A 452 1.68 -20.01 1.20
CA TYR A 452 1.48 -18.74 1.89
C TYR A 452 1.23 -17.62 0.90
N SER A 453 0.31 -16.71 1.22
CA SER A 453 0.15 -15.48 0.47
C SER A 453 1.11 -14.41 0.97
N CYS A 454 1.26 -13.33 0.19
CA CYS A 454 1.76 -12.05 0.68
C CYS A 454 0.98 -10.91 0.03
N THR A 455 0.36 -10.05 0.84
CA THR A 455 -0.38 -8.85 0.40
C THR A 455 0.33 -7.54 0.77
N LEU A 456 1.61 -7.59 1.21
CA LEU A 456 2.35 -6.39 1.64
C LEU A 456 2.40 -5.29 0.58
N CYS A 457 2.47 -5.66 -0.70
CA CYS A 457 2.56 -4.71 -1.80
C CYS A 457 1.20 -4.14 -2.23
N GLN A 458 0.09 -4.48 -1.55
CA GLN A 458 -1.23 -3.91 -1.86
C GLN A 458 -1.34 -2.42 -1.52
N THR A 459 -0.38 -1.88 -0.77
CA THR A 459 -0.24 -0.44 -0.52
C THR A 459 -0.06 0.37 -1.81
N PHE A 460 0.57 -0.20 -2.85
CA PHE A 460 0.74 0.44 -4.16
C PHE A 460 0.23 -0.39 -5.36
N ALA A 461 -0.06 -1.68 -5.17
CA ALA A 461 -0.68 -2.55 -6.16
C ALA A 461 -1.90 -3.27 -5.56
N PRO A 462 -3.06 -2.58 -5.42
CA PRO A 462 -4.16 -3.02 -4.54
C PRO A 462 -4.71 -4.43 -4.83
N ASN A 463 -4.68 -4.85 -6.09
CA ASN A 463 -5.25 -6.15 -6.50
C ASN A 463 -4.19 -7.25 -6.59
N HIS A 464 -2.93 -6.94 -6.30
CA HIS A 464 -1.85 -7.90 -6.36
C HIS A 464 -1.86 -8.84 -5.15
N VAL A 465 -1.61 -10.12 -5.41
CA VAL A 465 -1.44 -11.15 -4.39
C VAL A 465 -0.27 -12.04 -4.83
N CYS A 466 0.80 -12.09 -4.05
CA CYS A 466 1.83 -13.12 -4.22
C CYS A 466 1.35 -14.42 -3.59
N ILE A 467 1.47 -15.53 -4.32
CA ILE A 467 1.38 -16.88 -3.76
C ILE A 467 2.79 -17.46 -3.72
N ILE A 468 3.22 -17.87 -2.54
CA ILE A 468 4.58 -18.28 -2.24
C ILE A 468 4.56 -19.78 -1.95
N THR A 469 5.37 -20.52 -2.69
CA THR A 469 5.53 -21.97 -2.56
C THR A 469 7.00 -22.30 -2.26
N PRO A 470 7.32 -23.50 -1.74
CA PRO A 470 8.71 -23.92 -1.59
C PRO A 470 9.55 -23.74 -2.87
N GLU A 471 8.96 -23.98 -4.04
CA GLU A 471 9.63 -23.91 -5.34
C GLU A 471 9.35 -22.61 -6.12
N ARG A 472 8.51 -21.71 -5.60
CA ARG A 472 8.25 -20.38 -6.17
C ARG A 472 8.28 -19.32 -5.06
N PRO A 473 9.47 -18.74 -4.77
CA PRO A 473 9.59 -17.61 -3.84
C PRO A 473 8.77 -16.42 -4.32
N ALA A 474 8.48 -15.48 -3.42
CA ALA A 474 7.87 -14.21 -3.82
C ALA A 474 8.72 -13.53 -4.91
N LEU A 475 8.06 -12.87 -5.86
CA LEU A 475 8.73 -12.20 -6.98
C LEU A 475 9.77 -11.17 -6.53
N CYS A 476 9.63 -10.62 -5.32
CA CYS A 476 10.63 -9.73 -4.77
C CYS A 476 11.95 -10.42 -4.50
N GLY A 477 12.00 -11.73 -4.22
CA GLY A 477 13.21 -12.44 -3.79
C GLY A 477 13.48 -12.39 -2.29
N ALA A 478 12.76 -11.55 -1.55
CA ALA A 478 12.94 -11.38 -0.10
C ALA A 478 12.21 -12.40 0.76
N ILE A 479 11.12 -13.00 0.25
CA ILE A 479 10.20 -13.83 1.04
C ILE A 479 10.11 -15.21 0.39
N THR A 480 10.60 -16.20 1.13
CA THR A 480 10.48 -17.62 0.81
C THR A 480 9.23 -18.23 1.47
N TRP A 481 8.92 -19.49 1.18
CA TRP A 481 7.78 -20.17 1.82
C TRP A 481 7.94 -20.27 3.35
N LEU A 482 9.17 -20.51 3.83
CA LEU A 482 9.47 -20.54 5.27
C LEU A 482 9.26 -19.17 5.89
N ASP A 483 9.66 -18.10 5.21
CA ASP A 483 9.44 -16.72 5.68
C ASP A 483 7.95 -16.40 5.77
N GLY A 484 7.14 -16.82 4.78
CA GLY A 484 5.69 -16.67 4.81
C GLY A 484 5.05 -17.36 6.02
N LYS A 485 5.50 -18.59 6.34
CA LYS A 485 5.09 -19.33 7.53
C LYS A 485 5.46 -18.59 8.81
N ILE A 486 6.71 -18.17 8.93
CA ILE A 486 7.24 -17.48 10.11
C ILE A 486 6.53 -16.13 10.31
N ALA A 487 6.29 -15.38 9.24
CA ALA A 487 5.58 -14.11 9.30
C ALA A 487 4.16 -14.27 9.85
N TYR A 488 3.46 -15.34 9.45
CA TYR A 488 2.15 -15.69 10.02
C TYR A 488 2.25 -16.10 11.50
N GLU A 489 3.28 -16.86 11.90
CA GLU A 489 3.51 -17.21 13.31
C GLU A 489 3.78 -15.98 14.19
N ILE A 490 4.54 -14.99 13.67
CA ILE A 490 4.82 -13.73 14.36
C ILE A 490 3.57 -12.85 14.44
N SER A 491 2.82 -12.74 13.35
CA SER A 491 1.64 -11.88 13.24
C SER A 491 0.52 -12.56 12.46
N PRO A 492 -0.39 -13.29 13.13
CA PRO A 492 -1.49 -14.01 12.47
C PRO A 492 -2.46 -13.12 11.69
N SER A 493 -2.58 -11.84 12.08
CA SER A 493 -3.38 -10.83 11.36
C SER A 493 -2.59 -10.07 10.29
N GLY A 494 -1.34 -10.48 10.01
CA GLY A 494 -0.45 -9.81 9.07
C GLY A 494 -0.76 -10.13 7.60
N ALA A 495 0.07 -9.60 6.70
CA ALA A 495 -0.10 -9.74 5.25
C ALA A 495 0.22 -11.15 4.69
N ASN A 496 0.88 -12.00 5.49
CA ASN A 496 1.17 -13.37 5.13
C ASN A 496 0.12 -14.30 5.74
N GLN A 497 -0.67 -14.96 4.89
CA GLN A 497 -1.77 -15.82 5.31
C GLN A 497 -1.58 -17.23 4.75
N PRO A 498 -1.93 -18.29 5.51
CA PRO A 498 -1.88 -19.64 5.01
C PRO A 498 -2.93 -19.86 3.92
N VAL A 499 -2.53 -20.50 2.83
CA VAL A 499 -3.37 -20.84 1.68
C VAL A 499 -3.36 -22.35 1.52
N LEU A 500 -4.39 -23.02 2.00
CA LEU A 500 -4.59 -24.45 1.75
C LEU A 500 -4.75 -24.67 0.24
N LYS A 501 -4.02 -25.64 -0.32
CA LYS A 501 -4.10 -25.94 -1.76
C LYS A 501 -5.52 -26.29 -2.19
N GLY A 502 -6.23 -27.10 -1.42
CA GLY A 502 -7.52 -27.67 -1.84
C GLY A 502 -7.33 -28.63 -3.02
N ASP A 503 -8.37 -28.78 -3.85
CA ASP A 503 -8.32 -29.67 -5.01
C ASP A 503 -7.35 -29.15 -6.08
N MET A 504 -6.55 -30.05 -6.64
CA MET A 504 -5.67 -29.75 -7.77
C MET A 504 -6.50 -29.70 -9.06
N ILE A 505 -6.49 -28.54 -9.72
CA ILE A 505 -7.20 -28.31 -10.99
C ILE A 505 -6.29 -28.69 -12.17
N ASP A 506 -5.02 -28.24 -12.11
CA ASP A 506 -4.03 -28.50 -13.15
C ASP A 506 -2.63 -28.62 -12.53
N GLU A 507 -2.03 -29.80 -12.62
CA GLU A 507 -0.69 -30.08 -12.08
C GLU A 507 0.42 -29.35 -12.84
N VAL A 508 0.28 -29.24 -14.16
CA VAL A 508 1.30 -28.67 -15.05
C VAL A 508 1.33 -27.15 -14.89
N ARG A 509 0.16 -26.51 -14.87
CA ARG A 509 0.04 -25.06 -14.63
C ARG A 509 0.18 -24.69 -13.15
N GLY A 510 0.04 -25.65 -12.24
CA GLY A 510 0.04 -25.39 -10.80
C GLY A 510 -1.20 -24.63 -10.36
N GLU A 511 -2.37 -25.03 -10.86
CA GLU A 511 -3.64 -24.42 -10.51
C GLU A 511 -4.35 -25.24 -9.43
N PHE A 512 -4.76 -24.57 -8.36
CA PHE A 512 -5.41 -25.19 -7.22
C PHE A 512 -6.66 -24.40 -6.83
N GLU A 513 -7.73 -25.12 -6.47
CA GLU A 513 -9.03 -24.51 -6.14
C GLU A 513 -8.92 -23.58 -4.92
N GLY A 514 -8.15 -23.98 -3.90
CA GLY A 514 -7.91 -23.18 -2.70
C GLY A 514 -7.11 -21.91 -2.98
N VAL A 515 -6.12 -21.98 -3.88
CA VAL A 515 -5.36 -20.82 -4.34
C VAL A 515 -6.26 -19.83 -5.08
N ASN A 516 -7.06 -20.31 -6.05
CA ASN A 516 -8.00 -19.46 -6.78
C ASN A 516 -8.99 -18.76 -5.85
N ARG A 517 -9.55 -19.50 -4.87
CA ARG A 517 -10.48 -18.95 -3.87
C ARG A 517 -9.83 -17.85 -3.05
N PHE A 518 -8.58 -18.05 -2.62
CA PHE A 518 -7.85 -17.07 -1.85
C PHE A 518 -7.53 -15.83 -2.68
N VAL A 519 -6.94 -16.02 -3.87
CA VAL A 519 -6.55 -14.93 -4.77
C VAL A 519 -7.77 -14.09 -5.16
N LYS A 520 -8.91 -14.71 -5.50
CA LYS A 520 -10.15 -13.99 -5.79
C LYS A 520 -10.61 -13.11 -4.64
N LYS A 521 -10.56 -13.62 -3.42
CA LYS A 521 -10.93 -12.84 -2.22
C LYS A 521 -9.94 -11.71 -1.97
N ALA A 522 -8.64 -12.00 -1.98
CA ALA A 522 -7.59 -11.06 -1.62
C ALA A 522 -7.29 -10.01 -2.72
N SER A 523 -7.69 -10.27 -3.97
CA SER A 523 -7.60 -9.32 -5.09
C SER A 523 -8.90 -8.51 -5.30
N HIS A 524 -9.83 -8.54 -4.35
CA HIS A 524 -11.11 -7.82 -4.43
C HIS A 524 -12.02 -8.30 -5.57
N GLY A 525 -11.85 -9.54 -6.03
CA GLY A 525 -12.60 -10.13 -7.12
C GLY A 525 -12.00 -9.89 -8.51
N GLU A 526 -10.88 -9.18 -8.62
CA GLU A 526 -10.26 -8.83 -9.90
C GLU A 526 -9.50 -10.00 -10.54
N VAL A 527 -8.98 -10.93 -9.74
CA VAL A 527 -8.24 -12.10 -10.21
C VAL A 527 -8.96 -13.38 -9.81
N ASP A 528 -9.60 -14.04 -10.78
CA ASP A 528 -10.37 -15.27 -10.53
C ASP A 528 -9.50 -16.54 -10.45
N ARG A 529 -8.45 -16.60 -11.26
CA ARG A 529 -7.61 -17.79 -11.45
C ARG A 529 -6.13 -17.41 -11.41
N CYS A 530 -5.30 -18.28 -10.86
CA CYS A 530 -3.86 -18.09 -10.79
C CYS A 530 -3.12 -19.40 -11.08
N SER A 531 -2.44 -19.45 -12.22
CA SER A 531 -1.51 -20.51 -12.58
C SER A 531 -0.13 -20.21 -12.00
N LEU A 532 0.35 -21.06 -11.11
CA LEU A 532 1.63 -20.86 -10.43
C LEU A 532 2.84 -21.17 -11.31
N TYR A 533 2.68 -21.84 -12.44
CA TYR A 533 3.82 -22.23 -13.27
C TYR A 533 3.61 -21.99 -14.77
N SER A 534 2.65 -21.13 -15.13
CA SER A 534 2.39 -20.67 -16.50
C SER A 534 2.61 -19.17 -16.63
N ILE A 535 3.23 -18.75 -17.74
CA ILE A 535 3.31 -17.35 -18.15
C ILE A 535 2.18 -16.95 -19.11
N LEU A 536 1.56 -17.90 -19.80
CA LEU A 536 0.54 -17.65 -20.83
C LEU A 536 -0.88 -17.62 -20.28
N GLU A 537 -1.23 -18.58 -19.43
CA GLU A 537 -2.60 -18.73 -18.93
C GLU A 537 -2.69 -18.35 -17.46
N HIS A 538 -3.45 -17.28 -17.18
CA HIS A 538 -3.71 -16.80 -15.82
C HIS A 538 -2.42 -16.62 -14.97
N PRO A 539 -1.38 -15.93 -15.48
CA PRO A 539 -0.15 -15.75 -14.72
C PRO A 539 -0.43 -15.00 -13.41
N MET A 540 0.38 -15.27 -12.39
CA MET A 540 0.36 -14.48 -11.16
C MET A 540 0.62 -13.00 -11.49
N THR A 541 -0.18 -12.11 -10.90
CA THR A 541 -0.02 -10.66 -11.12
C THR A 541 1.31 -10.15 -10.56
N CYS A 542 1.75 -8.96 -10.98
CA CYS A 542 2.99 -8.36 -10.51
C CYS A 542 2.73 -7.01 -9.83
N CYS A 543 3.40 -6.74 -8.70
CA CYS A 543 3.31 -5.42 -8.05
C CYS A 543 4.29 -4.41 -8.67
N GLY A 544 5.60 -4.66 -8.59
CA GLY A 544 6.64 -3.75 -9.09
C GLY A 544 8.03 -3.97 -8.47
N CYS A 545 8.12 -4.77 -7.41
CA CYS A 545 9.36 -5.06 -6.70
C CYS A 545 10.11 -6.31 -7.20
N PHE A 546 9.72 -6.88 -8.34
CA PHE A 546 10.39 -8.06 -8.92
C PHE A 546 11.87 -7.82 -9.21
N GLU A 547 12.71 -8.84 -9.02
CA GLU A 547 14.14 -8.77 -9.35
C GLU A 547 14.37 -8.91 -10.85
N CYS A 548 13.60 -9.78 -11.49
CA CYS A 548 13.67 -10.05 -12.92
C CYS A 548 12.28 -10.06 -13.57
N ILE A 549 12.27 -9.89 -14.89
CA ILE A 549 11.09 -10.04 -15.73
C ILE A 549 11.37 -11.14 -16.76
N ALA A 550 10.51 -12.15 -16.82
CA ALA A 550 10.45 -13.09 -17.92
C ALA A 550 9.47 -12.58 -18.98
N VAL A 551 9.88 -12.65 -20.25
CA VAL A 551 9.09 -12.24 -21.42
C VAL A 551 9.07 -13.38 -22.41
N MET A 552 7.88 -13.78 -22.85
CA MET A 552 7.70 -14.75 -23.93
C MET A 552 7.96 -14.08 -25.28
N VAL A 553 8.79 -14.73 -26.10
CA VAL A 553 9.22 -14.27 -27.41
C VAL A 553 8.80 -15.32 -28.45
N PRO A 554 7.67 -15.12 -29.15
CA PRO A 554 7.11 -16.10 -30.07
C PRO A 554 8.07 -16.54 -31.18
N GLU A 555 8.83 -15.60 -31.74
CA GLU A 555 9.70 -15.79 -32.92
C GLU A 555 10.85 -16.77 -32.67
N VAL A 556 11.20 -16.99 -31.40
CA VAL A 556 12.26 -17.90 -30.97
C VAL A 556 11.73 -19.02 -30.07
N ASN A 557 10.40 -19.12 -29.96
CA ASN A 557 9.70 -20.16 -29.21
C ASN A 557 10.21 -20.29 -27.75
N GLY A 558 10.52 -19.18 -27.10
CA GLY A 558 11.23 -19.17 -25.82
C GLY A 558 10.97 -17.93 -24.95
N PHE A 559 11.74 -17.84 -23.86
CA PHE A 559 11.71 -16.73 -22.90
C PHE A 559 13.03 -16.01 -22.86
N LEU A 560 12.98 -14.68 -22.85
CA LEU A 560 14.08 -13.88 -22.34
C LEU A 560 13.82 -13.49 -20.88
N ILE A 561 14.89 -13.37 -20.09
CA ILE A 561 14.84 -12.89 -18.70
C ILE A 561 15.72 -11.67 -18.60
N VAL A 562 15.23 -10.61 -17.96
CA VAL A 562 16.03 -9.39 -17.69
C VAL A 562 15.92 -8.99 -16.22
N ASN A 563 17.05 -8.74 -15.57
CA ASN A 563 17.11 -8.26 -14.19
C ASN A 563 17.11 -6.73 -14.10
N ARG A 564 16.73 -6.21 -12.92
CA ARG A 564 16.58 -4.77 -12.63
C ARG A 564 17.82 -3.92 -12.88
N GLU A 565 18.99 -4.50 -12.66
CA GLU A 565 20.30 -3.84 -12.73
C GLU A 565 20.78 -3.68 -14.18
N TYR A 566 20.22 -4.45 -15.13
CA TYR A 566 20.53 -4.31 -16.55
C TYR A 566 19.82 -3.09 -17.15
N THR A 567 20.61 -2.15 -17.67
CA THR A 567 20.10 -0.87 -18.21
C THR A 567 19.98 -0.83 -19.73
N GLY A 568 20.43 -1.88 -20.42
CA GLY A 568 20.36 -1.96 -21.88
C GLY A 568 18.98 -2.35 -22.40
N ASP A 569 18.84 -2.35 -23.72
CA ASP A 569 17.69 -2.93 -24.39
C ASP A 569 17.81 -4.46 -24.40
N THR A 570 16.66 -5.13 -24.34
CA THR A 570 16.56 -6.57 -24.60
C THR A 570 16.20 -6.81 -26.08
N PRO A 571 16.35 -8.05 -26.57
CA PRO A 571 15.84 -8.42 -27.91
C PRO A 571 14.35 -8.16 -28.15
N SER A 572 13.52 -7.94 -27.11
CA SER A 572 12.13 -7.51 -27.29
C SER A 572 11.97 -6.01 -27.57
N GLY A 573 13.07 -5.26 -27.72
CA GLY A 573 13.06 -3.82 -27.97
C GLY A 573 12.63 -2.97 -26.77
N MET A 574 12.71 -3.52 -25.56
CA MET A 574 12.30 -2.84 -24.32
C MET A 574 13.39 -2.99 -23.24
N THR A 575 13.62 -1.92 -22.49
CA THR A 575 14.43 -1.97 -21.27
C THR A 575 13.66 -2.64 -20.13
N PHE A 576 14.36 -3.03 -19.05
CA PHE A 576 13.72 -3.48 -17.80
C PHE A 576 12.68 -2.46 -17.29
N SER A 577 12.99 -1.15 -17.35
CA SER A 577 12.10 -0.11 -16.83
C SER A 577 10.79 -0.02 -17.63
N THR A 578 10.88 -0.15 -18.96
CA THR A 578 9.70 -0.18 -19.84
C THR A 578 8.84 -1.41 -19.54
N LEU A 579 9.46 -2.59 -19.46
CA LEU A 579 8.77 -3.83 -19.12
C LEU A 579 8.11 -3.76 -17.73
N ALA A 580 8.81 -3.21 -16.74
CA ALA A 580 8.29 -3.06 -15.38
C ALA A 580 7.03 -2.19 -15.33
N GLY A 581 7.00 -1.11 -16.12
CA GLY A 581 5.83 -0.24 -16.26
C GLY A 581 4.65 -0.93 -16.93
N THR A 582 4.89 -1.91 -17.81
CA THR A 582 3.84 -2.69 -18.50
C THR A 582 3.20 -3.73 -17.60
N ILE A 583 3.97 -4.40 -16.75
CA ILE A 583 3.50 -5.60 -16.02
C ILE A 583 3.13 -5.31 -14.55
N GLY A 584 3.62 -4.20 -13.99
CA GLY A 584 3.35 -3.80 -12.61
C GLY A 584 1.90 -3.38 -12.36
N GLY A 585 1.56 -3.15 -11.09
CA GLY A 585 0.26 -2.61 -10.68
C GLY A 585 -0.84 -3.64 -10.41
N GLY A 586 -0.56 -4.94 -10.53
CA GLY A 586 -1.45 -6.00 -10.08
C GLY A 586 -2.45 -6.52 -11.12
N ALA A 587 -2.19 -6.32 -12.41
CA ALA A 587 -2.94 -6.93 -13.50
C ALA A 587 -2.34 -8.29 -13.93
N GLN A 588 -3.15 -9.15 -14.55
CA GLN A 588 -2.65 -10.35 -15.23
C GLN A 588 -2.22 -9.98 -16.65
N THR A 589 -0.95 -10.25 -16.99
CA THR A 589 -0.36 -9.93 -18.29
C THR A 589 0.18 -11.20 -18.96
N PRO A 590 -0.66 -11.97 -19.67
CA PRO A 590 -0.22 -13.13 -20.45
C PRO A 590 1.01 -12.85 -21.31
N GLY A 591 2.00 -13.73 -21.25
CA GLY A 591 3.29 -13.59 -21.94
C GLY A 591 4.36 -12.85 -21.12
N PHE A 592 4.02 -12.32 -19.95
CA PHE A 592 4.97 -11.65 -19.04
C PHE A 592 4.83 -12.14 -17.61
N ALA A 593 5.96 -12.27 -16.90
CA ALA A 593 5.97 -12.58 -15.48
C ALA A 593 7.10 -11.86 -14.74
N GLY A 594 6.77 -11.19 -13.64
CA GLY A 594 7.74 -10.73 -12.65
C GLY A 594 8.16 -11.89 -11.74
N ILE A 595 9.46 -12.10 -11.58
CA ILE A 595 10.04 -13.24 -10.88
C ILE A 595 11.24 -12.82 -10.02
N SER A 596 11.58 -13.65 -9.04
CA SER A 596 12.85 -13.55 -8.31
C SER A 596 13.97 -14.26 -9.08
N LYS A 597 15.22 -13.90 -8.82
CA LYS A 597 16.39 -14.60 -9.37
C LYS A 597 16.39 -16.08 -8.94
N GLY A 598 15.97 -16.35 -7.71
CA GLY A 598 15.84 -17.70 -7.17
C GLY A 598 14.85 -18.60 -7.94
N TYR A 599 13.76 -18.04 -8.48
CA TYR A 599 12.77 -18.82 -9.23
C TYR A 599 13.31 -19.39 -10.55
N ILE A 600 14.31 -18.74 -11.16
CA ILE A 600 14.98 -19.21 -12.39
C ILE A 600 15.58 -20.62 -12.21
N LEU A 601 16.01 -20.93 -10.99
CA LEU A 601 16.67 -22.20 -10.63
C LEU A 601 15.66 -23.28 -10.16
N SER A 602 14.38 -22.97 -10.13
CA SER A 602 13.31 -23.86 -9.66
C SER A 602 13.06 -25.01 -10.64
N ASP A 603 12.67 -26.19 -10.12
CA ASP A 603 12.10 -27.26 -10.95
C ASP A 603 10.72 -26.91 -11.52
N ARG A 604 10.04 -25.93 -10.90
CA ARG A 604 8.75 -25.43 -11.32
C ARG A 604 8.84 -24.18 -12.20
N PHE A 605 10.05 -23.74 -12.54
CA PHE A 605 10.26 -22.54 -13.35
C PHE A 605 9.52 -22.67 -14.69
N LEU A 606 8.44 -21.89 -14.86
CA LEU A 606 7.60 -21.84 -16.07
C LEU A 606 7.33 -23.22 -16.72
N GLN A 607 7.11 -24.23 -15.87
CA GLN A 607 7.09 -25.63 -16.32
C GLN A 607 5.97 -25.90 -17.34
N ALA A 608 4.87 -25.13 -17.28
CA ALA A 608 3.74 -25.31 -18.18
C ALA A 608 4.09 -25.06 -19.65
N GLU A 609 5.13 -24.26 -19.89
CA GLU A 609 5.62 -23.94 -21.22
C GLU A 609 6.95 -24.64 -21.57
N GLY A 610 7.43 -25.56 -20.73
CA GLY A 610 8.67 -26.31 -20.95
C GLY A 610 9.88 -25.81 -20.15
N GLY A 611 9.66 -24.86 -19.24
CA GLY A 611 10.62 -24.44 -18.23
C GLY A 611 11.97 -23.97 -18.74
N ILE A 612 13.05 -24.38 -18.08
CA ILE A 612 14.37 -23.78 -18.31
C ILE A 612 14.93 -24.00 -19.72
N GLU A 613 14.51 -25.05 -20.42
CA GLU A 613 14.89 -25.31 -21.82
C GLU A 613 14.39 -24.23 -22.80
N ARG A 614 13.40 -23.44 -22.37
CA ARG A 614 12.90 -22.28 -23.11
C ARG A 614 13.68 -21.00 -22.87
N LEU A 615 14.60 -20.97 -21.91
CA LEU A 615 15.39 -19.77 -21.64
C LEU A 615 16.36 -19.54 -22.80
N VAL A 616 16.14 -18.50 -23.59
CA VAL A 616 16.93 -18.21 -24.80
C VAL A 616 17.87 -17.02 -24.64
N TRP A 617 17.57 -16.09 -23.73
CA TRP A 617 18.37 -14.89 -23.53
C TRP A 617 18.36 -14.42 -22.07
N MET A 618 19.52 -14.02 -21.57
CA MET A 618 19.71 -13.49 -20.23
C MET A 618 20.94 -12.57 -20.18
N PRO A 619 20.92 -11.42 -19.47
CA PRO A 619 22.08 -10.54 -19.39
C PRO A 619 23.31 -11.26 -18.84
N SER A 620 24.49 -10.94 -19.37
CA SER A 620 25.76 -11.53 -18.95
C SER A 620 25.97 -11.41 -17.44
N LEU A 621 25.66 -10.25 -16.86
CA LEU A 621 25.71 -10.00 -15.41
C LEU A 621 24.87 -11.00 -14.60
N LEU A 622 23.65 -11.32 -15.08
CA LEU A 622 22.79 -12.29 -14.40
C LEU A 622 23.27 -13.73 -14.63
N LYS A 623 23.82 -14.03 -15.81
CA LYS A 623 24.48 -15.33 -16.10
C LYS A 623 25.67 -15.56 -15.18
N GLU A 624 26.49 -14.55 -14.95
CA GLU A 624 27.64 -14.60 -14.06
C GLU A 624 27.20 -14.77 -12.60
N GLU A 625 26.23 -13.98 -12.14
CA GLU A 625 25.69 -14.07 -10.78
C GLU A 625 25.12 -15.46 -10.47
N LEU A 626 24.42 -16.07 -11.42
CA LEU A 626 23.81 -17.39 -11.25
C LEU A 626 24.70 -18.54 -11.72
N HIS A 627 25.91 -18.28 -12.21
CA HIS A 627 26.72 -19.24 -12.97
C HIS A 627 26.79 -20.63 -12.32
N ASP A 628 27.34 -20.72 -11.11
CA ASP A 628 27.61 -22.00 -10.45
C ASP A 628 26.31 -22.76 -10.15
N ARG A 629 25.27 -22.02 -9.73
CA ARG A 629 23.95 -22.60 -9.40
C ARG A 629 23.20 -23.06 -10.65
N LEU A 630 23.27 -22.28 -11.73
CA LEU A 630 22.61 -22.57 -12.99
C LEU A 630 23.30 -23.73 -13.71
N VAL A 631 24.63 -23.75 -13.80
CA VAL A 631 25.38 -24.86 -14.39
C VAL A 631 25.10 -26.15 -13.62
N GLN A 632 25.11 -26.11 -12.29
CA GLN A 632 24.78 -27.28 -11.47
C GLN A 632 23.34 -27.77 -11.72
N LYS A 633 22.36 -26.84 -11.78
CA LYS A 633 20.97 -27.14 -12.12
C LYS A 633 20.81 -27.81 -13.49
N LEU A 634 21.48 -27.26 -14.50
CA LEU A 634 21.43 -27.78 -15.87
C LEU A 634 22.10 -29.16 -15.96
N LYS A 635 23.18 -29.38 -15.20
CA LYS A 635 23.85 -30.66 -15.10
C LYS A 635 22.97 -31.73 -14.45
N GLU A 636 22.22 -31.39 -13.40
CA GLU A 636 21.24 -32.27 -12.77
C GLU A 636 20.12 -32.68 -13.73
N GLY A 637 19.72 -31.79 -14.64
CA GLY A 637 18.77 -32.05 -15.71
C GLY A 637 19.34 -32.75 -16.95
N GLY A 638 20.66 -32.99 -17.02
CA GLY A 638 21.32 -33.57 -18.19
C GLY A 638 21.40 -32.64 -19.41
N ILE A 639 21.22 -31.33 -19.21
CA ILE A 639 21.18 -30.29 -20.26
C ILE A 639 22.27 -29.24 -20.05
N GLU A 640 23.44 -29.65 -19.55
CA GLU A 640 24.58 -28.74 -19.22
C GLU A 640 24.98 -27.81 -20.39
N SER A 641 24.89 -28.32 -21.62
CA SER A 641 25.22 -27.54 -22.83
C SER A 641 24.29 -26.34 -23.07
N LEU A 642 23.13 -26.29 -22.42
CA LEU A 642 22.18 -25.17 -22.55
C LEU A 642 22.79 -23.85 -22.08
N PHE A 643 23.67 -23.88 -21.06
CA PHE A 643 24.26 -22.65 -20.50
C PHE A 643 24.97 -21.79 -21.56
N ASP A 644 25.73 -22.45 -22.43
CA ASP A 644 26.48 -21.80 -23.51
C ASP A 644 25.56 -21.34 -24.65
N LYS A 645 24.42 -22.03 -24.83
CA LYS A 645 23.41 -21.74 -25.85
C LYS A 645 22.47 -20.59 -25.47
N ILE A 646 22.40 -20.19 -24.20
CA ILE A 646 21.65 -18.99 -23.79
C ILE A 646 22.41 -17.75 -24.28
N ALA A 647 21.74 -16.92 -25.08
CA ALA A 647 22.27 -15.65 -25.54
C ALA A 647 22.32 -14.60 -24.41
N ASP A 648 23.09 -13.54 -24.64
CA ASP A 648 23.25 -12.38 -23.78
C ASP A 648 23.40 -11.14 -24.69
N GLU A 649 23.58 -9.96 -24.09
CA GLU A 649 23.73 -8.70 -24.81
C GLU A 649 25.00 -8.64 -25.68
N GLU A 650 26.00 -9.50 -25.48
CA GLU A 650 27.17 -9.58 -26.35
C GLU A 650 26.90 -10.39 -27.62
N LYS A 651 25.94 -11.32 -27.56
CA LYS A 651 25.59 -12.24 -28.64
C LYS A 651 24.41 -11.77 -29.48
N ALA A 652 23.41 -11.14 -28.85
CA ALA A 652 22.20 -10.68 -29.51
C ALA A 652 21.59 -9.48 -28.77
N VAL A 653 21.48 -8.34 -29.46
CA VAL A 653 20.85 -7.11 -28.94
C VAL A 653 19.48 -6.86 -29.55
N ALA A 654 19.21 -7.41 -30.73
CA ALA A 654 17.93 -7.36 -31.42
C ALA A 654 17.33 -8.76 -31.63
N LEU A 655 16.05 -8.80 -32.01
CA LEU A 655 15.32 -10.04 -32.25
C LEU A 655 15.92 -10.85 -33.41
N GLU A 656 16.32 -10.18 -34.48
CA GLU A 656 16.93 -10.82 -35.65
C GLU A 656 18.25 -11.50 -35.29
N ASP A 657 19.09 -10.84 -34.49
CA ASP A 657 20.35 -11.39 -33.99
C ASP A 657 20.10 -12.62 -33.11
N LEU A 658 19.06 -12.57 -32.28
CA LEU A 658 18.68 -13.68 -31.41
C LEU A 658 18.23 -14.89 -32.22
N ILE A 659 17.38 -14.69 -33.24
CA ILE A 659 16.95 -15.77 -34.14
C ILE A 659 18.16 -16.44 -34.82
N GLU A 660 19.08 -15.64 -35.38
CA GLU A 660 20.27 -16.18 -36.05
C GLU A 660 21.18 -16.94 -35.07
N TYR A 661 21.40 -16.37 -33.88
CA TYR A 661 22.24 -16.98 -32.85
C TYR A 661 21.68 -18.34 -32.41
N LEU A 662 20.39 -18.41 -32.08
CA LEU A 662 19.75 -19.62 -31.56
C LEU A 662 19.73 -20.74 -32.60
N ALA A 663 19.50 -20.42 -33.88
CA ALA A 663 19.58 -21.38 -34.98
C ALA A 663 21.02 -21.92 -35.15
N ARG A 664 22.04 -21.05 -35.01
CA ARG A 664 23.45 -21.45 -35.15
C ARG A 664 23.93 -22.38 -34.04
N VAL A 665 23.38 -22.26 -32.83
CA VAL A 665 23.76 -23.07 -31.67
C VAL A 665 22.82 -24.26 -31.42
N ASP A 666 21.89 -24.51 -32.35
CA ASP A 666 20.85 -25.54 -32.24
C ASP A 666 20.15 -25.48 -30.86
N HIS A 667 19.57 -24.33 -30.54
CA HIS A 667 18.91 -24.12 -29.25
C HIS A 667 17.67 -25.02 -29.12
N PRO A 668 17.49 -25.79 -28.02
CA PRO A 668 16.41 -26.77 -27.88
C PRO A 668 15.01 -26.16 -28.03
N ALA A 669 14.80 -24.92 -27.56
CA ALA A 669 13.54 -24.19 -27.69
C ALA A 669 12.96 -24.18 -29.13
N LEU A 670 13.80 -24.16 -30.17
CA LEU A 670 13.36 -24.08 -31.57
C LEU A 670 12.67 -25.37 -32.05
N GLU A 671 13.00 -26.52 -31.45
CA GLU A 671 12.45 -27.84 -31.82
C GLU A 671 11.31 -28.29 -30.90
N MET A 672 11.04 -27.56 -29.81
CA MET A 672 9.94 -27.83 -28.90
C MET A 672 8.60 -27.41 -29.50
N HIS A 673 7.49 -27.90 -28.94
CA HIS A 673 6.14 -27.51 -29.37
C HIS A 673 5.96 -25.98 -29.40
N PRO A 674 5.26 -25.41 -30.39
CA PRO A 674 5.00 -23.96 -30.41
C PRO A 674 4.30 -23.47 -29.14
N LEU A 675 4.74 -22.33 -28.60
CA LEU A 675 4.10 -21.67 -27.46
C LEU A 675 2.74 -21.03 -27.81
N ILE A 676 2.49 -20.73 -29.09
CA ILE A 676 1.26 -20.14 -29.63
C ILE A 676 0.80 -20.91 -30.86
#